data_AF-A0AAV4CHF5-F1
#
_entry.id   AF-A0AAV4CHF5-F1
#
_cell.length_a   1.000
_cell.length_b   1.000
_cell.length_c   1.000
_cell.angle_alpha   90.00
_cell.angle_beta   90.00
_cell.angle_gamma   90.00
#
_symmetry.space_group_name_H-M   'P 1'
#
loop_
_entity.id
_entity.type
_entity.pdbx_description
1 polymer ?
#
loop_
_entity_poly.entity_id
_entity_poly.type
_entity_poly.pdbx_seq_one_letter_code
_entity_poly.pdbx_strand_id
1 'polypeptide(L)'
;MCVLDILHLIFFYDVSLQQVSCGPGTFYNNQTKTCHFCPAGSYQPLEGQISCILCDSSSTTQYYGSYEASDCKEKCNPGHYFDTGTNKCQNCSRGFYQPDSGQFYCLACEADKTTKYQGTVLESSCANDCPPGQEIGPNNDCVVCTIGFFRGTDDALCQRCPAGNVTLYNESKSVVDCNVADNPPGTYRNTTNPSRYHPCPVDQYQPRQWQFECQPCRPGYRAESVGSTAESDCKFFCPAGQQVKNGEDSCEFCPFGTYRDGAKIFESCDNCPDAYTTPASGAKSRDDCSLYRCPAGSQPNSAQTGCDLCPQGQFQASANQASCDVCRAGFSTRQEGTIDPNACETYCPPGQEKKEGLCIDCQIGYFKNNNVDLFSNCTICTNNKYVTASIGATSNDNCTVLNCQEGFKANVTTLQCEPCPKGSYQDQKYQMSCIPCKGNKFTRYTNSTSESDCESYCPPGFEKTGGQCQACKRGFYKNNDLDRFMACTKCDNGFVTPEGSPATYSTNCTVPDCQPGTYISQGGCVECPSGTWQNVSWSESCNPCPQDKDTASGADSIDLCLLNCPEGKQNPAGTDVCESCPVGYYKDSPGTTSCEPCANLSQNNIRISAEPGADNLAKCNKLVCLPGYYPNGPVCSPCPYGSYQPEQWQDSCIPCPNGKTTYTQGATNNTECETSCPIGEGLYNGQCRICGMDEYNDGSDPTRRTCTSCPPGFITSRVGATSSAECNITDCPNPGTYRNSLTNSCANCPLGQYQNIPRQDACQLCQEGYTTKDVRSTSSDDCKRDCLPGQQLDEATGQCEPCPKGSYRSKALGQDSWTCQDCGNEMTTSGPGAVQVDDCNIATCSAGFGYDRTLAKCLECPANTYQDLDGQFLPCKSCPTNQITVRNATVSQLECSFPCSLGSTLCSITSQICVDDSSATGGYRCDCKDAYSRVQNTCTHKCNIPNYCGEKGVCQRSPFRCLCTEGYTGERCSIRPAASTQSSDKVETLVIAVVTTVCGLLFLLLLIVCICVVAKRRAVPASTSVTPDYEERGSMASHSVKGYDDYPTFAINPAFSSKPPSVFGTIMGQGMNGQGTKIYSNDIYTDEDSDPAVYKA
;
A
#
# COMPACT_ATOMS: atom_id res chain seq x y z
N MET A 1 27.68 79.11 -32.21
CA MET A 1 27.03 79.95 -33.25
C MET A 1 26.43 81.15 -32.51
N CYS A 2 26.68 82.42 -32.86
CA CYS A 2 26.72 83.05 -34.19
C CYS A 2 25.30 83.17 -34.79
N VAL A 3 24.88 84.31 -35.37
CA VAL A 3 25.60 85.57 -35.62
C VAL A 3 24.60 86.72 -35.93
N LEU A 4 25.01 87.98 -35.70
CA LEU A 4 24.58 89.31 -36.21
C LEU A 4 23.07 89.60 -36.49
N ASP A 5 22.47 90.75 -36.15
CA ASP A 5 22.93 92.17 -36.17
C ASP A 5 22.96 92.81 -37.58
N ILE A 6 22.88 94.15 -37.64
CA ILE A 6 22.98 95.06 -38.81
C ILE A 6 21.90 94.84 -39.92
N LEU A 7 21.44 95.80 -40.74
CA LEU A 7 21.85 97.13 -41.25
C LEU A 7 20.58 97.99 -41.49
N HIS A 8 20.55 99.33 -41.63
CA HIS A 8 21.44 100.45 -41.30
C HIS A 8 20.74 101.77 -41.69
N LEU A 9 20.91 102.87 -40.94
CA LEU A 9 21.38 104.18 -41.43
C LEU A 9 21.08 105.31 -40.43
N ILE A 10 22.14 105.99 -40.02
CA ILE A 10 22.14 107.28 -39.33
C ILE A 10 21.81 108.37 -40.37
N PHE A 11 20.97 109.36 -40.04
CA PHE A 11 21.30 110.80 -40.13
C PHE A 11 20.17 111.70 -39.60
N PHE A 12 20.42 112.32 -38.44
CA PHE A 12 19.89 113.58 -37.87
C PHE A 12 18.66 114.27 -38.49
N TYR A 13 17.70 114.65 -37.65
CA TYR A 13 17.38 116.07 -37.36
C TYR A 13 16.70 116.22 -35.98
N ASP A 14 16.63 117.46 -35.47
CA ASP A 14 16.44 117.82 -34.06
C ASP A 14 15.00 118.29 -33.73
N VAL A 15 14.41 117.81 -32.61
CA VAL A 15 13.10 118.25 -32.07
C VAL A 15 13.09 118.15 -30.53
N SER A 16 12.55 119.18 -29.87
CA SER A 16 12.55 119.35 -28.40
C SER A 16 11.49 118.52 -27.65
N LEU A 17 11.75 118.25 -26.36
CA LEU A 17 10.85 117.57 -25.41
C LEU A 17 10.19 118.55 -24.45
N GLN A 18 8.91 118.33 -24.13
CA GLN A 18 8.12 119.15 -23.19
C GLN A 18 7.61 118.29 -22.01
N GLN A 19 7.67 118.84 -20.79
CA GLN A 19 7.34 118.13 -19.55
C GLN A 19 5.90 118.44 -19.08
N VAL A 20 5.21 117.43 -18.54
CA VAL A 20 3.84 117.51 -18.01
C VAL A 20 3.83 116.94 -16.58
N SER A 21 3.03 117.51 -15.68
CA SER A 21 2.86 117.01 -14.29
C SER A 21 1.39 116.79 -13.95
N CYS A 22 1.14 115.70 -13.23
CA CYS A 22 -0.10 115.35 -12.54
C CYS A 22 0.29 114.90 -11.13
N GLY A 23 -0.43 115.33 -10.10
CA GLY A 23 -0.11 115.01 -8.71
C GLY A 23 -0.42 113.54 -8.33
N PRO A 24 0.06 113.06 -7.16
CA PRO A 24 -0.22 111.72 -6.68
C PRO A 24 -1.73 111.45 -6.53
N GLY A 25 -2.12 110.19 -6.63
CA GLY A 25 -3.52 109.76 -6.68
C GLY A 25 -4.22 110.02 -8.01
N THR A 26 -3.50 110.54 -9.01
CA THR A 26 -4.02 110.79 -10.36
C THR A 26 -3.11 110.25 -11.46
N PHE A 27 -3.68 110.02 -12.65
CA PHE A 27 -2.95 109.67 -13.86
C PHE A 27 -3.32 110.58 -15.03
N TYR A 28 -2.35 110.88 -15.89
CA TYR A 28 -2.55 111.68 -17.09
C TYR A 28 -3.19 110.87 -18.21
N ASN A 29 -4.47 111.13 -18.48
CA ASN A 29 -5.16 110.51 -19.61
C ASN A 29 -4.78 111.23 -20.92
N ASN A 30 -3.97 110.56 -21.75
CA ASN A 30 -3.43 111.12 -22.98
C ASN A 30 -4.49 111.38 -24.08
N GLN A 31 -5.72 110.88 -23.93
CA GLN A 31 -6.84 111.19 -24.83
C GLN A 31 -7.53 112.50 -24.43
N THR A 32 -7.85 112.69 -23.15
CA THR A 32 -8.53 113.90 -22.63
C THR A 32 -7.57 115.06 -22.34
N LYS A 33 -6.26 114.79 -22.25
CA LYS A 33 -5.20 115.73 -21.84
C LYS A 33 -5.37 116.27 -20.41
N THR A 34 -5.99 115.48 -19.54
CA THR A 34 -6.29 115.83 -18.14
C THR A 34 -5.80 114.76 -17.16
N CYS A 35 -5.51 115.17 -15.93
CA CYS A 35 -5.26 114.25 -14.82
C CYS A 35 -6.61 113.70 -14.31
N HIS A 36 -6.72 112.38 -14.14
CA HIS A 36 -7.91 111.69 -13.60
C HIS A 36 -7.53 110.97 -12.30
N PHE A 37 -8.40 111.02 -11.28
CA PHE A 37 -8.20 110.25 -10.05
C PHE A 37 -8.15 108.73 -10.32
N CYS A 38 -7.32 108.02 -9.57
CA CYS A 38 -7.30 106.57 -9.59
C CYS A 38 -8.66 106.00 -9.12
N PRO A 39 -9.30 105.09 -9.87
CA PRO A 39 -10.53 104.43 -9.44
C PRO A 39 -10.30 103.56 -8.20
N ALA A 40 -11.37 103.34 -7.42
CA ALA A 40 -11.33 102.45 -6.25
C ALA A 40 -10.77 101.07 -6.64
N GLY A 41 -9.83 100.55 -5.85
CA GLY A 41 -9.01 99.38 -6.20
C GLY A 41 -7.71 99.71 -6.95
N SER A 42 -7.32 100.98 -7.04
CA SER A 42 -6.04 101.40 -7.59
C SER A 42 -5.51 102.67 -6.91
N TYR A 43 -4.19 102.86 -6.95
CA TYR A 43 -3.49 104.00 -6.35
C TYR A 43 -2.34 104.50 -7.25
N GLN A 44 -1.81 105.69 -7.00
CA GLN A 44 -0.62 106.19 -7.71
C GLN A 44 0.26 107.09 -6.81
N PRO A 45 1.43 106.63 -6.34
CA PRO A 45 2.30 107.44 -5.48
C PRO A 45 3.19 108.43 -6.22
N LEU A 46 3.40 108.27 -7.54
CA LEU A 46 4.33 109.10 -8.31
C LEU A 46 3.62 110.12 -9.20
N GLU A 47 4.25 111.29 -9.36
CA GLU A 47 3.75 112.34 -10.24
C GLU A 47 3.95 112.01 -11.74
N GLY A 48 3.14 112.63 -12.58
CA GLY A 48 3.27 112.63 -14.04
C GLY A 48 2.99 111.28 -14.73
N GLN A 49 2.49 110.28 -13.99
CA GLN A 49 2.25 108.94 -14.53
C GLN A 49 1.02 108.88 -15.44
N ILE A 50 1.05 107.98 -16.43
CA ILE A 50 -0.03 107.80 -17.44
C ILE A 50 -1.01 106.66 -17.10
N SER A 51 -0.87 106.04 -15.94
CA SER A 51 -1.77 105.00 -15.41
C SER A 51 -1.70 104.93 -13.89
N CYS A 52 -2.68 104.30 -13.24
CA CYS A 52 -2.62 103.96 -11.82
C CYS A 52 -2.13 102.52 -11.61
N ILE A 53 -1.53 102.26 -10.45
CA ILE A 53 -1.14 100.94 -9.98
C ILE A 53 -2.40 100.26 -9.41
N LEU A 54 -2.77 99.09 -9.93
CA LEU A 54 -3.87 98.31 -9.35
C LEU A 54 -3.44 97.75 -7.99
N CYS A 55 -4.38 97.67 -7.05
CA CYS A 55 -4.20 96.85 -5.85
C CYS A 55 -4.08 95.36 -6.24
N ASP A 56 -3.42 94.55 -5.42
CA ASP A 56 -3.39 93.10 -5.59
C ASP A 56 -4.81 92.53 -5.57
N SER A 57 -5.07 91.46 -6.34
CA SER A 57 -6.42 90.92 -6.61
C SER A 57 -7.27 90.55 -5.37
N SER A 58 -6.64 90.37 -4.21
CA SER A 58 -7.26 90.12 -2.90
C SER A 58 -7.54 91.40 -2.08
N SER A 59 -7.35 92.59 -2.66
CA SER A 59 -7.42 93.87 -1.97
C SER A 59 -8.08 94.98 -2.80
N THR A 60 -8.56 96.03 -2.14
CA THR A 60 -9.19 97.21 -2.78
C THR A 60 -9.02 98.46 -1.94
N THR A 61 -9.05 99.65 -2.57
CA THR A 61 -9.13 100.92 -1.84
C THR A 61 -10.58 101.29 -1.55
N GLN A 62 -10.82 102.05 -0.48
CA GLN A 62 -12.16 102.51 -0.09
C GLN A 62 -12.66 103.71 -0.93
N TYR A 63 -11.73 104.49 -1.49
CA TYR A 63 -12.02 105.78 -2.13
C TYR A 63 -11.34 105.91 -3.50
N TYR A 64 -11.85 106.84 -4.30
CA TYR A 64 -11.18 107.32 -5.52
C TYR A 64 -10.04 108.27 -5.14
N GLY A 65 -8.93 108.22 -5.89
CA GLY A 65 -7.79 109.11 -5.71
C GLY A 65 -6.76 108.66 -4.67
N SER A 66 -6.82 107.39 -4.23
CA SER A 66 -5.79 106.78 -3.38
C SER A 66 -4.39 106.96 -3.97
N TYR A 67 -3.41 107.22 -3.11
CA TYR A 67 -2.03 107.50 -3.53
C TYR A 67 -0.99 106.63 -2.82
N GLU A 68 -1.34 105.94 -1.73
CA GLU A 68 -0.45 105.01 -1.05
C GLU A 68 -0.84 103.55 -1.30
N ALA A 69 0.15 102.65 -1.34
CA ALA A 69 -0.09 101.20 -1.33
C ALA A 69 -0.79 100.75 -0.02
N SER A 70 -0.66 101.53 1.04
CA SER A 70 -1.31 101.32 2.34
C SER A 70 -2.85 101.44 2.27
N ASP A 71 -3.40 102.10 1.23
CA ASP A 71 -4.84 102.24 1.00
C ASP A 71 -5.52 100.94 0.54
N CYS A 72 -4.77 100.00 -0.04
CA CYS A 72 -5.28 98.69 -0.45
C CYS A 72 -5.60 97.83 0.78
N LYS A 73 -6.87 97.76 1.17
CA LYS A 73 -7.37 96.92 2.29
C LYS A 73 -7.87 95.57 1.78
N GLU A 74 -7.95 94.58 2.68
CA GLU A 74 -8.39 93.22 2.34
C GLU A 74 -9.81 93.22 1.74
N LYS A 75 -9.97 92.57 0.58
CA LYS A 75 -11.24 92.52 -0.14
C LYS A 75 -12.16 91.46 0.46
N CYS A 76 -12.86 91.81 1.53
CA CYS A 76 -13.75 90.89 2.24
C CYS A 76 -14.77 90.20 1.33
N ASN A 77 -15.02 88.91 1.57
CA ASN A 77 -16.02 88.13 0.87
C ASN A 77 -17.45 88.63 1.18
N PRO A 78 -18.45 88.33 0.34
CA PRO A 78 -19.85 88.60 0.65
C PRO A 78 -20.27 88.10 2.04
N GLY A 79 -21.25 88.78 2.64
CA GLY A 79 -21.67 88.59 4.03
C GLY A 79 -20.71 89.19 5.05
N HIS A 80 -19.61 89.80 4.62
CA HIS A 80 -18.61 90.43 5.48
C HIS A 80 -18.29 91.84 4.99
N TYR A 81 -17.81 92.68 5.89
CA TYR A 81 -17.34 94.02 5.60
C TYR A 81 -15.96 94.26 6.19
N PHE A 82 -15.13 95.10 5.55
CA PHE A 82 -13.86 95.51 6.13
C PHE A 82 -14.10 96.58 7.20
N ASP A 83 -13.96 96.20 8.46
CA ASP A 83 -14.01 97.15 9.57
C ASP A 83 -12.68 97.88 9.69
N THR A 84 -12.69 99.19 9.43
CA THR A 84 -11.51 100.05 9.59
C THR A 84 -11.09 100.25 11.05
N GLY A 85 -11.96 99.95 12.02
CA GLY A 85 -11.65 100.02 13.46
C GLY A 85 -10.81 98.84 13.96
N THR A 86 -11.16 97.61 13.59
CA THR A 86 -10.38 96.39 13.89
C THR A 86 -9.39 96.00 12.79
N ASN A 87 -9.42 96.69 11.65
CA ASN A 87 -8.58 96.47 10.45
C ASN A 87 -8.64 95.02 9.94
N LYS A 88 -9.86 94.47 9.89
CA LYS A 88 -10.17 93.08 9.51
C LYS A 88 -11.56 92.97 8.88
N CYS A 89 -11.79 91.88 8.15
CA CYS A 89 -13.13 91.48 7.74
C CYS A 89 -13.97 91.00 8.94
N GLN A 90 -15.14 91.63 9.15
CA GLN A 90 -16.13 91.26 10.16
C GLN A 90 -17.41 90.76 9.47
N ASN A 91 -18.14 89.85 10.09
CA ASN A 91 -19.39 89.33 9.52
C ASN A 91 -20.57 90.30 9.73
N CYS A 92 -21.52 90.33 8.79
CA CYS A 92 -22.76 91.07 8.99
C CYS A 92 -23.56 90.47 10.16
N SER A 93 -23.90 91.30 11.14
CA SER A 93 -24.72 90.89 12.28
C SER A 93 -26.14 90.48 11.87
N ARG A 94 -26.91 89.82 12.76
CA ARG A 94 -28.31 89.49 12.46
C ARG A 94 -29.12 90.76 12.20
N GLY A 95 -30.00 90.69 11.20
CA GLY A 95 -30.71 91.87 10.66
C GLY A 95 -29.91 92.67 9.63
N PHE A 96 -28.70 92.22 9.28
CA PHE A 96 -27.86 92.82 8.24
C PHE A 96 -27.37 91.76 7.25
N TYR A 97 -27.10 92.18 6.02
CA TYR A 97 -26.59 91.35 4.92
C TYR A 97 -25.60 92.13 4.03
N GLN A 98 -24.83 91.46 3.17
CA GLN A 98 -23.96 92.12 2.19
C GLN A 98 -23.71 91.23 0.96
N PRO A 99 -24.27 91.54 -0.23
CA PRO A 99 -24.04 90.73 -1.43
C PRO A 99 -22.66 90.95 -2.07
N ASP A 100 -22.04 92.12 -1.91
CA ASP A 100 -20.86 92.50 -2.67
C ASP A 100 -19.54 92.27 -1.91
N SER A 101 -18.52 91.81 -2.63
CA SER A 101 -17.16 91.63 -2.11
C SER A 101 -16.37 92.95 -2.06
N GLY A 102 -15.64 93.21 -0.97
CA GLY A 102 -14.78 94.38 -0.80
C GLY A 102 -15.48 95.61 -0.21
N GLN A 103 -16.67 95.42 0.39
CA GLN A 103 -17.44 96.49 1.02
C GLN A 103 -16.96 96.82 2.43
N PHE A 104 -17.20 98.05 2.88
CA PHE A 104 -16.78 98.59 4.18
C PHE A 104 -17.94 98.79 5.16
N TYR A 105 -19.12 98.24 4.85
CA TYR A 105 -20.33 98.23 5.68
C TYR A 105 -21.25 97.07 5.25
N CYS A 106 -22.29 96.80 6.04
CA CYS A 106 -23.39 95.88 5.69
C CYS A 106 -24.70 96.65 5.46
N LEU A 107 -25.55 96.13 4.59
CA LEU A 107 -26.92 96.59 4.37
C LEU A 107 -27.83 96.06 5.49
N ALA A 108 -28.84 96.84 5.87
CA ALA A 108 -29.85 96.40 6.85
C ALA A 108 -31.03 95.70 6.14
N CYS A 109 -31.68 94.77 6.84
CA CYS A 109 -33.01 94.30 6.44
C CYS A 109 -34.05 95.43 6.51
N GLU A 110 -35.16 95.26 5.77
CA GLU A 110 -36.37 96.06 6.00
C GLU A 110 -36.88 95.90 7.44
N ALA A 111 -37.68 96.88 7.90
CA ALA A 111 -38.21 96.91 9.26
C ALA A 111 -38.94 95.60 9.65
N ASP A 112 -38.81 95.22 10.92
CA ASP A 112 -39.37 94.02 11.55
C ASP A 112 -38.93 92.67 10.95
N LYS A 113 -37.93 92.66 10.05
CA LYS A 113 -37.28 91.45 9.52
C LYS A 113 -35.87 91.25 10.07
N THR A 114 -35.46 90.00 10.19
CA THR A 114 -34.13 89.57 10.65
C THR A 114 -33.56 88.45 9.78
N THR A 115 -32.25 88.21 9.88
CA THR A 115 -31.56 87.14 9.13
C THR A 115 -31.37 85.90 10.01
N LYS A 116 -31.64 84.70 9.46
CA LYS A 116 -31.49 83.44 10.22
C LYS A 116 -30.07 83.27 10.79
N TYR A 117 -29.04 83.70 10.05
CA TYR A 117 -27.64 83.61 10.43
C TYR A 117 -26.90 84.94 10.27
N GLN A 118 -25.85 85.15 11.07
CA GLN A 118 -24.85 86.18 10.80
C GLN A 118 -24.05 85.81 9.53
N GLY A 119 -23.42 86.79 8.88
CA GLY A 119 -22.67 86.56 7.64
C GLY A 119 -23.55 86.36 6.40
N THR A 120 -24.82 86.79 6.45
CA THR A 120 -25.80 86.59 5.36
C THR A 120 -25.45 87.44 4.13
N VAL A 121 -25.55 86.85 2.94
CA VAL A 121 -25.17 87.52 1.67
C VAL A 121 -26.37 88.04 0.86
N LEU A 122 -27.57 87.49 1.05
CA LEU A 122 -28.77 87.82 0.26
C LEU A 122 -29.83 88.58 1.07
N GLU A 123 -30.45 89.56 0.43
CA GLU A 123 -31.62 90.28 0.97
C GLU A 123 -32.82 89.35 1.21
N SER A 124 -33.01 88.35 0.35
CA SER A 124 -34.09 87.35 0.47
C SER A 124 -33.99 86.45 1.70
N SER A 125 -32.91 86.55 2.48
CA SER A 125 -32.75 85.88 3.78
C SER A 125 -33.22 86.73 4.97
N CYS A 126 -33.74 87.95 4.72
CA CYS A 126 -34.47 88.75 5.70
C CYS A 126 -35.92 88.24 5.82
N ALA A 127 -36.25 87.63 6.96
CA ALA A 127 -37.56 87.04 7.26
C ALA A 127 -38.14 87.61 8.57
N ASN A 128 -39.44 87.45 8.79
CA ASN A 128 -40.07 87.79 10.08
C ASN A 128 -39.52 86.84 11.16
N ASP A 129 -39.34 87.32 12.40
CA ASP A 129 -39.01 86.41 13.51
C ASP A 129 -40.22 85.55 13.92
N CYS A 130 -39.94 84.32 14.33
CA CYS A 130 -40.92 83.31 14.70
C CYS A 130 -41.23 83.33 16.21
N PRO A 131 -42.42 82.86 16.64
CA PRO A 131 -42.78 82.83 18.05
C PRO A 131 -41.99 81.77 18.86
N PRO A 132 -41.93 81.88 20.20
CA PRO A 132 -41.30 80.88 21.06
C PRO A 132 -41.86 79.47 20.85
N GLY A 133 -40.97 78.48 20.82
CA GLY A 133 -41.22 77.10 20.38
C GLY A 133 -41.10 76.87 18.86
N GLN A 134 -40.78 77.89 18.06
CA GLN A 134 -40.58 77.79 16.61
C GLN A 134 -39.36 78.59 16.14
N GLU A 135 -38.64 78.12 15.10
CA GLU A 135 -37.55 78.87 14.44
C GLU A 135 -37.83 79.13 12.96
N ILE A 136 -37.10 80.06 12.35
CA ILE A 136 -37.17 80.31 10.90
C ILE A 136 -36.61 79.08 10.16
N GLY A 137 -37.42 78.42 9.35
CA GLY A 137 -37.05 77.23 8.56
C GLY A 137 -36.27 77.56 7.28
N PRO A 138 -35.89 76.55 6.47
CA PRO A 138 -35.13 76.75 5.23
C PRO A 138 -35.82 77.61 4.17
N ASN A 139 -37.16 77.71 4.23
CA ASN A 139 -38.00 78.44 3.29
C ASN A 139 -38.42 79.83 3.79
N ASN A 140 -37.84 80.31 4.89
CA ASN A 140 -38.31 81.45 5.70
C ASN A 140 -39.65 81.23 6.45
N ASP A 141 -40.29 80.07 6.33
CA ASP A 141 -41.47 79.68 7.13
C ASP A 141 -41.12 79.32 8.59
N CYS A 142 -41.99 79.57 9.55
CA CYS A 142 -41.76 79.14 10.94
C CYS A 142 -41.98 77.64 11.16
N VAL A 143 -40.95 76.93 11.65
CA VAL A 143 -40.96 75.48 11.92
C VAL A 143 -40.84 75.20 13.42
N VAL A 144 -41.57 74.21 13.92
CA VAL A 144 -41.63 73.88 15.36
C VAL A 144 -40.32 73.25 15.86
N CYS A 145 -39.90 73.61 17.08
CA CYS A 145 -38.82 72.87 17.75
C CYS A 145 -39.30 71.44 18.05
N THR A 146 -38.57 70.45 17.58
CA THR A 146 -38.91 69.02 17.74
C THR A 146 -38.43 68.48 19.09
N ILE A 147 -38.94 67.31 19.49
CA ILE A 147 -38.52 66.58 20.70
C ILE A 147 -36.98 66.58 20.86
N GLY A 148 -36.51 67.09 22.00
CA GLY A 148 -35.08 67.29 22.29
C GLY A 148 -34.58 68.73 22.10
N PHE A 149 -35.43 69.64 21.62
CA PHE A 149 -35.12 71.06 21.42
C PHE A 149 -36.23 71.96 21.96
N PHE A 150 -35.87 73.19 22.37
CA PHE A 150 -36.79 74.22 22.85
C PHE A 150 -36.38 75.60 22.31
N ARG A 151 -37.29 76.59 22.29
CA ARG A 151 -36.93 78.00 22.02
C ARG A 151 -37.72 78.93 22.94
N GLY A 152 -37.03 79.65 23.83
CA GLY A 152 -37.60 80.71 24.65
C GLY A 152 -37.82 82.02 23.89
N THR A 153 -38.13 83.08 24.63
CA THR A 153 -38.32 84.45 24.10
C THR A 153 -37.03 85.09 23.61
N ASP A 154 -35.91 84.76 24.25
CA ASP A 154 -34.61 85.41 24.07
C ASP A 154 -33.64 84.54 23.21
N ASP A 155 -34.08 83.32 22.87
CA ASP A 155 -33.35 82.40 22.00
C ASP A 155 -33.61 82.74 20.52
N ALA A 156 -32.56 82.79 19.71
CA ALA A 156 -32.67 83.11 18.28
C ALA A 156 -32.85 81.90 17.34
N LEU A 157 -32.77 80.67 17.88
CA LEU A 157 -32.91 79.37 17.20
C LEU A 157 -33.38 78.32 18.22
N CYS A 158 -33.87 77.16 17.78
CA CYS A 158 -34.19 76.04 18.67
C CYS A 158 -32.91 75.52 19.36
N GLN A 159 -32.81 75.75 20.68
CA GLN A 159 -31.73 75.27 21.53
C GLN A 159 -31.90 73.79 21.83
N ARG A 160 -30.79 73.04 21.85
CA ARG A 160 -30.80 71.63 22.25
C ARG A 160 -30.96 71.51 23.78
N CYS A 161 -31.75 70.54 24.23
CA CYS A 161 -31.86 70.21 25.64
C CYS A 161 -30.50 69.88 26.29
N PRO A 162 -30.22 70.38 27.52
CA PRO A 162 -28.99 70.06 28.23
C PRO A 162 -28.86 68.59 28.61
N ALA A 163 -27.61 68.10 28.61
CA ALA A 163 -27.11 66.95 29.36
C ALA A 163 -28.02 65.70 29.41
N GLY A 164 -28.32 65.11 28.24
CA GLY A 164 -28.93 63.78 28.16
C GLY A 164 -30.44 63.73 28.40
N ASN A 165 -31.10 64.88 28.54
CA ASN A 165 -32.55 64.98 28.53
C ASN A 165 -33.11 65.40 27.17
N VAL A 166 -34.38 65.11 26.95
CA VAL A 166 -35.24 65.55 25.84
C VAL A 166 -36.56 66.09 26.38
N THR A 167 -37.32 66.74 25.50
CA THR A 167 -38.68 67.23 25.79
C THR A 167 -39.73 66.15 25.55
N LEU A 168 -40.86 66.21 26.25
CA LEU A 168 -41.95 65.23 26.09
C LEU A 168 -42.76 65.43 24.80
N TYR A 169 -42.78 66.65 24.26
CA TYR A 169 -43.54 67.04 23.08
C TYR A 169 -42.75 68.03 22.20
N ASN A 170 -43.22 68.24 20.97
CA ASN A 170 -42.75 69.36 20.12
C ASN A 170 -43.24 70.71 20.66
N GLU A 171 -42.77 71.82 20.07
CA GLU A 171 -43.10 73.21 20.44
C GLU A 171 -42.67 73.65 21.85
N SER A 172 -41.70 72.96 22.46
CA SER A 172 -41.20 73.30 23.80
C SER A 172 -40.63 74.72 23.87
N LYS A 173 -41.00 75.46 24.92
CA LYS A 173 -40.77 76.92 25.02
C LYS A 173 -39.81 77.28 26.15
N SER A 174 -39.36 76.29 26.93
CA SER A 174 -38.39 76.49 28.00
C SER A 174 -37.52 75.26 28.23
N VAL A 175 -36.33 75.50 28.77
CA VAL A 175 -35.39 74.44 29.18
C VAL A 175 -35.96 73.51 30.26
N VAL A 176 -36.98 73.93 31.03
CA VAL A 176 -37.66 73.06 32.02
C VAL A 176 -38.52 71.98 31.38
N ASP A 177 -38.86 72.11 30.10
CA ASP A 177 -39.56 71.09 29.32
C ASP A 177 -38.63 69.88 29.04
N CYS A 178 -37.29 70.08 29.10
CA CYS A 178 -36.26 69.06 28.94
C CYS A 178 -36.10 68.18 30.20
N ASN A 179 -37.16 67.47 30.59
CA ASN A 179 -37.23 66.71 31.85
C ASN A 179 -37.31 65.18 31.67
N VAL A 180 -37.32 64.68 30.43
CA VAL A 180 -37.35 63.25 30.11
C VAL A 180 -35.94 62.80 29.74
N ALA A 181 -35.37 61.77 30.35
CA ALA A 181 -34.08 61.23 29.90
C ALA A 181 -34.16 60.74 28.45
N ASP A 182 -33.12 60.93 27.64
CA ASP A 182 -33.09 60.35 26.29
C ASP A 182 -33.03 58.82 26.36
N ASN A 183 -33.61 58.11 25.39
CA ASN A 183 -33.70 56.65 25.36
C ASN A 183 -33.23 56.17 23.98
N PRO A 184 -31.91 56.05 23.76
CA PRO A 184 -31.31 55.78 22.45
C PRO A 184 -31.63 54.35 21.94
N PRO A 185 -31.38 54.07 20.65
CA PRO A 185 -31.38 52.69 20.13
C PRO A 185 -30.50 51.76 20.96
N GLY A 186 -30.89 50.48 21.02
CA GLY A 186 -30.32 49.49 21.94
C GLY A 186 -30.83 49.58 23.37
N THR A 187 -31.73 50.51 23.69
CA THR A 187 -32.26 50.68 25.05
C THR A 187 -33.79 50.77 25.09
N TYR A 188 -34.38 50.37 26.21
CA TYR A 188 -35.82 50.36 26.45
C TYR A 188 -36.20 50.97 27.79
N ARG A 189 -37.44 51.47 27.90
CA ARG A 189 -38.03 51.98 29.15
C ARG A 189 -39.12 51.06 29.67
N ASN A 190 -38.87 50.40 30.79
CA ASN A 190 -39.92 49.67 31.50
C ASN A 190 -40.97 50.64 32.07
N THR A 191 -42.26 50.30 31.89
CA THR A 191 -43.42 51.07 32.41
C THR A 191 -43.37 51.39 33.90
N THR A 192 -42.60 50.63 34.70
CA THR A 192 -42.43 50.85 36.14
C THR A 192 -41.42 51.95 36.52
N ASN A 193 -40.56 52.41 35.60
CA ASN A 193 -39.66 53.54 35.85
C ASN A 193 -39.29 54.30 34.55
N PRO A 194 -40.17 55.21 34.06
CA PRO A 194 -39.93 55.93 32.80
C PRO A 194 -38.74 56.92 32.85
N SER A 195 -38.22 57.22 34.03
CA SER A 195 -37.10 58.15 34.23
C SER A 195 -35.72 57.53 33.93
N ARG A 196 -35.64 56.23 33.62
CA ARG A 196 -34.39 55.54 33.30
C ARG A 196 -34.57 54.50 32.18
N TYR A 197 -33.65 54.51 31.23
CA TYR A 197 -33.55 53.46 30.21
C TYR A 197 -32.64 52.31 30.66
N HIS A 198 -32.89 51.12 30.10
CA HIS A 198 -32.11 49.91 30.31
C HIS A 198 -31.62 49.37 28.95
N PRO A 199 -30.38 48.85 28.85
CA PRO A 199 -29.92 48.20 27.62
C PRO A 199 -30.76 46.94 27.34
N CYS A 200 -30.96 46.62 26.07
CA CYS A 200 -31.59 45.36 25.67
C CYS A 200 -30.79 44.16 26.21
N PRO A 201 -31.45 43.11 26.74
CA PRO A 201 -30.78 41.85 27.06
C PRO A 201 -30.11 41.21 25.84
N VAL A 202 -29.22 40.25 26.07
CA VAL A 202 -28.82 39.29 25.02
C VAL A 202 -30.06 38.61 24.43
N ASP A 203 -29.95 38.13 23.19
CA ASP A 203 -31.09 37.66 22.36
C ASP A 203 -32.09 38.75 21.95
N GLN A 204 -31.89 40.03 22.29
CA GLN A 204 -32.82 41.12 21.98
C GLN A 204 -32.12 42.38 21.47
N TYR A 205 -32.79 43.12 20.58
CA TYR A 205 -32.29 44.35 19.98
C TYR A 205 -33.37 45.45 19.93
N GLN A 206 -32.99 46.71 19.68
CA GLN A 206 -33.97 47.79 19.52
C GLN A 206 -33.49 48.92 18.57
N PRO A 207 -33.99 49.01 17.32
CA PRO A 207 -33.51 49.99 16.34
C PRO A 207 -34.14 51.37 16.45
N ARG A 208 -35.17 51.54 17.28
CA ARG A 208 -35.86 52.81 17.45
C ARG A 208 -35.55 53.40 18.82
N GLN A 209 -35.31 54.70 18.85
CA GLN A 209 -35.28 55.48 20.09
C GLN A 209 -36.67 55.52 20.74
N TRP A 210 -36.70 55.79 22.04
CA TRP A 210 -37.91 56.04 22.85
C TRP A 210 -38.89 54.85 22.98
N GLN A 211 -38.44 53.61 22.76
CA GLN A 211 -39.28 52.40 22.91
C GLN A 211 -39.36 51.85 24.35
N PHE A 212 -40.39 51.05 24.62
CA PHE A 212 -40.72 50.51 25.96
C PHE A 212 -40.34 49.03 26.17
N GLU A 213 -39.93 48.34 25.11
CA GLU A 213 -39.51 46.93 25.10
C GLU A 213 -38.46 46.71 23.99
N CYS A 214 -37.76 45.58 24.02
CA CYS A 214 -36.81 45.16 22.98
C CYS A 214 -37.39 44.03 22.13
N GLN A 215 -36.96 43.96 20.87
CA GLN A 215 -37.41 42.96 19.90
C GLN A 215 -36.51 41.73 20.00
N PRO A 216 -37.05 40.50 20.07
CA PRO A 216 -36.23 39.30 20.08
C PRO A 216 -35.59 39.06 18.71
N CYS A 217 -34.37 38.53 18.70
CA CYS A 217 -33.73 37.99 17.52
C CYS A 217 -34.56 36.84 16.90
N ARG A 218 -34.40 36.61 15.60
CA ARG A 218 -35.01 35.45 14.92
C ARG A 218 -34.59 34.12 15.53
N PRO A 219 -35.44 33.07 15.51
CA PRO A 219 -35.07 31.73 15.93
C PRO A 219 -33.79 31.22 15.22
N GLY A 220 -32.80 30.78 15.99
CA GLY A 220 -31.47 30.40 15.47
C GLY A 220 -30.43 31.52 15.47
N TYR A 221 -30.82 32.76 15.81
CA TYR A 221 -29.93 33.92 15.87
C TYR A 221 -29.92 34.52 17.30
N ARG A 222 -28.77 35.02 17.74
CA ARG A 222 -28.57 35.63 19.06
C ARG A 222 -27.77 36.92 18.96
N ALA A 223 -28.22 37.95 19.68
CA ALA A 223 -27.45 39.15 19.97
C ALA A 223 -26.34 38.82 20.98
N GLU A 224 -25.09 39.04 20.59
CA GLU A 224 -23.88 38.70 21.38
C GLU A 224 -23.67 39.64 22.57
N SER A 225 -24.07 40.91 22.44
CA SER A 225 -23.87 41.96 23.44
C SER A 225 -25.19 42.50 23.97
N VAL A 226 -25.18 42.96 25.23
CA VAL A 226 -26.30 43.74 25.77
C VAL A 226 -26.31 45.12 25.12
N GLY A 227 -27.50 45.61 24.78
CA GLY A 227 -27.68 46.89 24.09
C GLY A 227 -27.65 46.84 22.57
N SER A 228 -27.82 45.66 21.94
CA SER A 228 -27.87 45.53 20.48
C SER A 228 -28.93 46.42 19.83
N THR A 229 -28.58 47.01 18.70
CA THR A 229 -29.32 48.09 18.05
C THR A 229 -30.14 47.62 16.85
N ALA A 230 -29.78 46.53 16.17
CA ALA A 230 -30.48 46.08 14.97
C ALA A 230 -30.52 44.54 14.85
N GLU A 231 -31.41 44.01 14.00
CA GLU A 231 -31.46 42.58 13.66
C GLU A 231 -30.11 42.10 13.07
N SER A 232 -29.34 42.97 12.42
CA SER A 232 -27.98 42.69 11.95
C SER A 232 -26.99 42.34 13.06
N ASP A 233 -27.32 42.68 14.31
CA ASP A 233 -26.49 42.42 15.48
C ASP A 233 -26.80 41.01 16.06
N CYS A 234 -27.89 40.38 15.59
CA CYS A 234 -28.26 38.99 15.85
C CYS A 234 -27.50 38.05 14.90
N LYS A 235 -26.50 37.33 15.41
CA LYS A 235 -25.70 36.37 14.63
C LYS A 235 -26.32 34.98 14.68
N PHE A 236 -26.27 34.23 13.58
CA PHE A 236 -26.65 32.81 13.56
C PHE A 236 -25.74 32.02 14.52
N PHE A 237 -26.29 31.06 15.26
CA PHE A 237 -25.55 30.25 16.23
C PHE A 237 -25.97 28.79 16.21
N CYS A 238 -25.01 27.92 16.54
CA CYS A 238 -25.22 26.48 16.66
C CYS A 238 -25.06 26.00 18.12
N PRO A 239 -25.73 24.92 18.52
CA PRO A 239 -25.62 24.35 19.86
C PRO A 239 -24.27 23.64 20.10
N ALA A 240 -24.02 23.21 21.34
CA ALA A 240 -22.84 22.44 21.71
C ALA A 240 -22.69 21.16 20.85
N GLY A 241 -21.50 20.91 20.34
CA GLY A 241 -21.22 19.84 19.38
C GLY A 241 -21.64 20.11 17.93
N GLN A 242 -22.04 21.33 17.58
CA GLN A 242 -22.30 21.74 16.20
C GLN A 242 -21.65 23.08 15.87
N GLN A 243 -21.14 23.26 14.66
CA GLN A 243 -20.63 24.54 14.14
C GLN A 243 -21.49 25.04 12.97
N VAL A 244 -21.32 26.33 12.64
CA VAL A 244 -21.96 26.93 11.46
C VAL A 244 -21.25 26.43 10.20
N LYS A 245 -22.02 25.93 9.23
CA LYS A 245 -21.50 25.43 7.96
C LYS A 245 -21.05 26.59 7.06
N ASN A 246 -19.90 26.45 6.41
CA ASN A 246 -19.29 27.52 5.62
C ASN A 246 -20.24 28.11 4.55
N GLY A 247 -20.69 29.35 4.76
CA GLY A 247 -21.54 30.10 3.83
C GLY A 247 -23.05 29.87 3.96
N GLU A 248 -23.52 29.14 4.98
CA GLU A 248 -24.94 28.89 5.23
C GLU A 248 -25.33 29.20 6.68
N ASP A 249 -26.55 29.72 6.89
CA ASP A 249 -27.22 29.73 8.20
C ASP A 249 -27.75 28.32 8.53
N SER A 250 -26.84 27.34 8.59
CA SER A 250 -27.12 25.93 8.90
C SER A 250 -26.03 25.33 9.80
N CYS A 251 -26.40 24.34 10.61
CA CYS A 251 -25.51 23.72 11.60
C CYS A 251 -25.08 22.32 11.17
N GLU A 252 -23.78 22.07 11.23
CA GLU A 252 -23.16 20.76 11.03
C GLU A 252 -22.55 20.24 12.35
N PHE A 253 -22.53 18.92 12.56
CA PHE A 253 -21.89 18.33 13.74
C PHE A 253 -20.38 18.48 13.68
N CYS A 254 -19.73 18.73 14.84
CA CYS A 254 -18.27 18.76 14.92
C CYS A 254 -17.66 17.46 14.36
N PRO A 255 -16.74 17.53 13.38
CA PRO A 255 -16.11 16.34 12.82
C PRO A 255 -15.24 15.61 13.85
N PHE A 256 -14.94 14.34 13.57
CA PHE A 256 -14.11 13.49 14.45
C PHE A 256 -12.79 14.16 14.81
N GLY A 257 -12.43 14.11 16.10
CA GLY A 257 -11.23 14.77 16.62
C GLY A 257 -11.37 16.28 16.85
N THR A 258 -12.60 16.81 16.78
CA THR A 258 -12.95 18.18 17.20
C THR A 258 -14.16 18.18 18.13
N TYR A 259 -14.24 19.18 19.02
CA TYR A 259 -15.31 19.33 20.00
C TYR A 259 -15.75 20.80 20.12
N ARG A 260 -16.92 21.08 20.69
CA ARG A 260 -17.38 22.46 20.90
C ARG A 260 -18.31 22.59 22.11
N ASP A 261 -17.85 23.31 23.12
CA ASP A 261 -18.60 23.62 24.33
C ASP A 261 -19.73 24.63 24.07
N GLY A 262 -20.83 24.51 24.81
CA GLY A 262 -21.99 25.39 24.76
C GLY A 262 -21.73 26.82 25.23
N ALA A 263 -20.53 27.12 25.75
CA ALA A 263 -20.07 28.48 25.98
C ALA A 263 -19.65 29.21 24.67
N LYS A 264 -19.15 28.47 23.66
CA LYS A 264 -18.52 29.02 22.43
C LYS A 264 -19.46 29.11 21.24
N ILE A 265 -20.70 29.58 21.45
CA ILE A 265 -21.81 29.45 20.48
C ILE A 265 -21.61 30.09 19.09
N PHE A 266 -20.59 30.94 18.90
CA PHE A 266 -20.25 31.56 17.61
C PHE A 266 -18.92 31.08 16.97
N GLU A 267 -18.11 30.27 17.65
CA GLU A 267 -16.79 29.82 17.15
C GLU A 267 -16.88 28.52 16.33
N SER A 268 -15.84 28.14 15.59
CA SER A 268 -15.71 26.78 15.02
C SER A 268 -15.45 25.72 16.11
N CYS A 269 -15.48 24.43 15.77
CA CYS A 269 -15.09 23.37 16.70
C CYS A 269 -13.58 23.43 17.01
N ASP A 270 -13.21 23.26 18.28
CA ASP A 270 -11.82 23.19 18.76
C ASP A 270 -11.22 21.80 18.46
N ASN A 271 -9.92 21.74 18.13
CA ASN A 271 -9.23 20.47 17.92
C ASN A 271 -8.97 19.73 19.25
N CYS A 272 -9.14 18.41 19.25
CA CYS A 272 -8.64 17.56 20.33
C CYS A 272 -7.10 17.58 20.40
N PRO A 273 -6.49 17.44 21.60
CA PRO A 273 -5.04 17.41 21.79
C PRO A 273 -4.34 16.39 20.89
N ASP A 274 -3.06 16.63 20.56
CA ASP A 274 -2.36 15.98 19.43
C ASP A 274 -2.44 14.45 19.37
N ALA A 275 -2.39 13.77 20.52
CA ALA A 275 -2.46 12.31 20.62
C ALA A 275 -3.89 11.72 20.72
N TYR A 276 -4.93 12.55 20.84
CA TYR A 276 -6.30 12.13 21.17
C TYR A 276 -7.36 12.67 20.21
N THR A 277 -8.48 11.96 20.13
CA THR A 277 -9.60 12.20 19.22
C THR A 277 -10.93 11.81 19.89
N THR A 278 -12.04 12.15 19.24
CA THR A 278 -13.39 11.85 19.72
C THR A 278 -13.88 10.50 19.18
N PRO A 279 -14.62 9.70 19.96
CA PRO A 279 -15.16 8.41 19.49
C PRO A 279 -16.39 8.57 18.57
N ALA A 280 -16.93 9.77 18.44
CA ALA A 280 -18.04 10.13 17.57
C ALA A 280 -17.90 11.57 17.06
N SER A 281 -18.64 11.93 16.02
CA SER A 281 -18.90 13.33 15.67
C SER A 281 -19.88 13.97 16.65
N GLY A 282 -19.84 15.30 16.77
CA GLY A 282 -20.74 16.06 17.63
C GLY A 282 -20.32 16.16 19.10
N ALA A 283 -19.03 15.99 19.40
CA ALA A 283 -18.46 16.11 20.74
C ALA A 283 -18.61 17.52 21.33
N LYS A 284 -18.85 17.60 22.65
CA LYS A 284 -19.31 18.82 23.33
C LYS A 284 -18.31 19.38 24.32
N SER A 285 -17.25 18.65 24.62
CA SER A 285 -16.26 18.99 25.64
C SER A 285 -14.89 18.44 25.27
N ARG A 286 -13.85 18.97 25.91
CA ARG A 286 -12.49 18.43 25.78
C ARG A 286 -12.36 17.01 26.31
N ASP A 287 -13.21 16.64 27.27
CA ASP A 287 -13.20 15.32 27.91
C ASP A 287 -13.80 14.23 27.00
N ASP A 288 -14.55 14.61 25.95
CA ASP A 288 -14.98 13.72 24.86
C ASP A 288 -13.81 13.32 23.93
N CYS A 289 -12.64 13.96 24.04
CA CYS A 289 -11.40 13.57 23.36
C CYS A 289 -10.75 12.36 24.07
N SER A 290 -11.52 11.31 24.35
CA SER A 290 -11.15 10.20 25.23
C SER A 290 -10.42 9.05 24.53
N LEU A 291 -10.25 9.13 23.21
CA LEU A 291 -9.75 8.04 22.36
C LEU A 291 -8.36 8.36 21.83
N TYR A 292 -7.40 7.44 21.92
CA TYR A 292 -6.08 7.65 21.32
C TYR A 292 -6.16 7.67 19.78
N ARG A 293 -5.38 8.53 19.10
CA ARG A 293 -5.38 8.61 17.62
C ARG A 293 -4.64 7.43 17.02
N CYS A 294 -5.34 6.64 16.21
CA CYS A 294 -4.79 5.44 15.58
C CYS A 294 -5.07 5.40 14.07
N PRO A 295 -4.07 5.03 13.23
CA PRO A 295 -4.30 4.87 11.79
C PRO A 295 -5.29 3.74 11.49
N ALA A 296 -5.84 3.74 10.27
CA ALA A 296 -6.66 2.64 9.78
C ALA A 296 -5.90 1.31 9.92
N GLY A 297 -6.61 0.23 10.25
CA GLY A 297 -6.01 -1.06 10.61
C GLY A 297 -5.47 -1.14 12.04
N SER A 298 -5.70 -0.13 12.90
CA SER A 298 -5.29 -0.20 14.30
C SER A 298 -6.29 0.48 15.24
N GLN A 299 -6.50 -0.15 16.39
CA GLN A 299 -7.36 0.33 17.47
C GLN A 299 -6.52 0.80 18.67
N PRO A 300 -7.03 1.71 19.51
CA PRO A 300 -6.33 2.11 20.73
C PRO A 300 -6.08 0.92 21.66
N ASN A 301 -4.87 0.88 22.22
CA ASN A 301 -4.50 -0.16 23.18
C ASN A 301 -5.29 -0.05 24.49
N SER A 302 -5.23 -1.11 25.31
CA SER A 302 -5.98 -1.17 26.58
C SER A 302 -5.57 -0.11 27.63
N ALA A 303 -4.50 0.64 27.38
CA ALA A 303 -4.01 1.72 28.23
C ALA A 303 -4.33 3.13 27.68
N GLN A 304 -4.88 3.26 26.47
CA GLN A 304 -5.05 4.54 25.73
C GLN A 304 -3.74 5.33 25.58
N THR A 305 -2.62 4.64 25.35
CA THR A 305 -1.28 5.25 25.18
C THR A 305 -0.61 4.98 23.84
N GLY A 306 -1.26 4.21 22.97
CA GLY A 306 -0.75 3.75 21.68
C GLY A 306 -1.78 2.91 20.96
N CYS A 307 -1.39 2.29 19.84
CA CYS A 307 -2.28 1.57 18.94
C CYS A 307 -1.83 0.13 18.76
N ASP A 308 -2.77 -0.81 18.91
CA ASP A 308 -2.59 -2.22 18.61
C ASP A 308 -3.16 -2.49 17.20
N LEU A 309 -2.46 -3.27 16.37
CA LEU A 309 -2.98 -3.66 15.05
C LEU A 309 -4.25 -4.51 15.21
N CYS A 310 -5.17 -4.42 14.24
CA CYS A 310 -6.35 -5.29 14.23
C CYS A 310 -5.93 -6.76 14.10
N PRO A 311 -6.25 -7.64 15.07
CA PRO A 311 -5.84 -9.04 15.03
C PRO A 311 -6.56 -9.80 13.91
N GLN A 312 -6.02 -10.96 13.51
CA GLN A 312 -6.65 -11.81 12.49
C GLN A 312 -8.12 -12.11 12.82
N GLY A 313 -8.99 -11.94 11.83
CA GLY A 313 -10.45 -11.98 11.99
C GLY A 313 -11.10 -10.63 12.21
N GLN A 314 -10.31 -9.55 12.26
CA GLN A 314 -10.77 -8.16 12.36
C GLN A 314 -10.09 -7.28 11.32
N PHE A 315 -10.74 -6.17 10.97
CA PHE A 315 -10.24 -5.13 10.05
C PHE A 315 -10.67 -3.76 10.56
N GLN A 316 -10.10 -2.66 10.04
CA GLN A 316 -10.59 -1.32 10.40
C GLN A 316 -10.34 -0.33 9.26
N ALA A 317 -11.39 -0.02 8.50
CA ALA A 317 -11.27 0.73 7.25
C ALA A 317 -11.00 2.23 7.43
N SER A 318 -11.36 2.80 8.58
CA SER A 318 -11.11 4.20 8.91
C SER A 318 -10.07 4.35 10.03
N ALA A 319 -9.28 5.41 9.98
CA ALA A 319 -8.49 5.84 11.13
C ALA A 319 -9.42 6.29 12.27
N ASN A 320 -8.94 6.18 13.50
CA ASN A 320 -9.60 6.68 14.72
C ASN A 320 -10.95 6.02 15.08
N GLN A 321 -11.22 4.79 14.62
CA GLN A 321 -12.32 3.98 15.18
C GLN A 321 -11.94 3.48 16.58
N ALA A 322 -12.93 3.27 17.45
CA ALA A 322 -12.69 2.88 18.85
C ALA A 322 -12.37 1.38 19.05
N SER A 323 -12.64 0.57 18.03
CA SER A 323 -12.35 -0.86 17.97
C SER A 323 -12.34 -1.31 16.50
N CYS A 324 -11.61 -2.39 16.21
CA CYS A 324 -11.65 -3.01 14.89
C CYS A 324 -13.00 -3.70 14.63
N ASP A 325 -13.47 -3.63 13.38
CA ASP A 325 -14.67 -4.31 12.90
C ASP A 325 -14.39 -5.82 12.73
N VAL A 326 -15.28 -6.65 13.25
CA VAL A 326 -15.11 -8.12 13.26
C VAL A 326 -15.66 -8.74 11.98
N CYS A 327 -14.89 -9.62 11.34
CA CYS A 327 -15.38 -10.38 10.19
C CYS A 327 -16.61 -11.21 10.53
N ARG A 328 -17.54 -11.32 9.56
CA ARG A 328 -18.73 -12.17 9.67
C ARG A 328 -18.33 -13.62 9.94
N ALA A 329 -19.09 -14.35 10.78
CA ALA A 329 -18.84 -15.76 11.06
C ALA A 329 -18.64 -16.60 9.77
N GLY A 330 -17.54 -17.36 9.72
CA GLY A 330 -17.05 -18.07 8.53
C GLY A 330 -16.04 -17.30 7.68
N PHE A 331 -15.73 -16.04 8.03
CA PHE A 331 -14.76 -15.19 7.34
C PHE A 331 -13.69 -14.68 8.32
N SER A 332 -12.46 -14.47 7.85
CA SER A 332 -11.34 -13.98 8.64
C SER A 332 -10.32 -13.25 7.74
N THR A 333 -9.39 -12.51 8.34
CA THR A 333 -8.32 -11.77 7.65
C THR A 333 -7.01 -12.54 7.66
N ARG A 334 -6.25 -12.52 6.55
CA ARG A 334 -4.93 -13.21 6.44
C ARG A 334 -3.81 -12.49 7.20
N GLN A 335 -3.90 -11.17 7.28
CA GLN A 335 -2.87 -10.31 7.88
C GLN A 335 -3.52 -9.43 8.95
N GLU A 336 -2.74 -9.15 10.00
CA GLU A 336 -3.13 -8.19 11.01
C GLU A 336 -3.09 -6.77 10.43
N GLY A 337 -3.97 -5.90 10.94
CA GLY A 337 -4.03 -4.49 10.60
C GLY A 337 -4.51 -4.16 9.17
N THR A 338 -5.33 -5.02 8.56
CA THR A 338 -5.93 -4.70 7.26
C THR A 338 -7.01 -3.60 7.34
N ILE A 339 -7.04 -2.78 6.28
CA ILE A 339 -7.96 -1.65 6.09
C ILE A 339 -9.09 -1.95 5.09
N ASP A 340 -9.03 -3.08 4.39
CA ASP A 340 -10.03 -3.43 3.37
C ASP A 340 -11.14 -4.32 3.99
N PRO A 341 -12.42 -3.91 3.99
CA PRO A 341 -13.52 -4.76 4.43
C PRO A 341 -13.67 -6.05 3.60
N ASN A 342 -13.13 -6.09 2.38
CA ASN A 342 -13.12 -7.28 1.53
C ASN A 342 -11.98 -8.26 1.88
N ALA A 343 -11.03 -7.88 2.74
CA ALA A 343 -9.97 -8.77 3.23
C ALA A 343 -10.48 -9.84 4.22
N CYS A 344 -11.74 -9.75 4.67
CA CYS A 344 -12.46 -10.84 5.32
C CYS A 344 -12.74 -11.96 4.29
N GLU A 345 -11.77 -12.86 4.10
CA GLU A 345 -11.92 -14.04 3.26
C GLU A 345 -12.66 -15.17 3.98
N THR A 346 -13.49 -15.93 3.25
CA THR A 346 -14.04 -17.20 3.74
C THR A 346 -12.90 -18.13 4.15
N TYR A 347 -12.92 -18.62 5.39
CA TYR A 347 -12.06 -19.71 5.86
C TYR A 347 -12.91 -20.91 6.23
N CYS A 348 -12.35 -22.10 6.08
CA CYS A 348 -13.08 -23.34 6.33
C CYS A 348 -12.70 -23.93 7.70
N PRO A 349 -13.65 -24.55 8.43
CA PRO A 349 -13.41 -25.12 9.75
C PRO A 349 -12.36 -26.25 9.72
N PRO A 350 -11.87 -26.72 10.88
CA PRO A 350 -11.03 -27.91 10.95
C PRO A 350 -11.68 -29.08 10.21
N GLY A 351 -10.89 -29.81 9.44
CA GLY A 351 -11.36 -30.88 8.56
C GLY A 351 -11.93 -30.41 7.21
N GLN A 352 -11.94 -29.12 6.87
CA GLN A 352 -12.46 -28.63 5.59
C GLN A 352 -11.55 -27.64 4.84
N GLU A 353 -11.40 -27.78 3.53
CA GLU A 353 -10.70 -26.85 2.64
C GLU A 353 -11.65 -26.05 1.73
N LYS A 354 -11.14 -24.94 1.18
CA LYS A 354 -11.88 -24.01 0.32
C LYS A 354 -11.67 -24.38 -1.15
N LYS A 355 -12.70 -24.93 -1.80
CA LYS A 355 -12.68 -25.27 -3.23
C LYS A 355 -13.85 -24.59 -3.95
N GLU A 356 -13.55 -23.87 -5.03
CA GLU A 356 -14.54 -23.12 -5.84
C GLU A 356 -15.41 -22.15 -5.00
N GLY A 357 -14.87 -21.66 -3.87
CA GLY A 357 -15.56 -20.76 -2.94
C GLY A 357 -16.42 -21.46 -1.87
N LEU A 358 -16.60 -22.77 -1.95
CA LEU A 358 -17.30 -23.58 -0.94
C LEU A 358 -16.31 -24.29 -0.01
N CYS A 359 -16.73 -24.58 1.23
CA CYS A 359 -15.98 -25.47 2.13
C CYS A 359 -16.36 -26.92 1.87
N ILE A 360 -15.36 -27.77 1.65
CA ILE A 360 -15.52 -29.21 1.42
C ILE A 360 -14.67 -30.01 2.40
N ASP A 361 -15.14 -31.20 2.80
CA ASP A 361 -14.41 -32.06 3.74
C ASP A 361 -13.08 -32.56 3.15
N CYS A 362 -12.03 -32.54 3.98
CA CYS A 362 -10.73 -33.12 3.66
C CYS A 362 -10.90 -34.59 3.25
N GLN A 363 -10.42 -34.94 2.07
CA GLN A 363 -10.55 -36.29 1.52
C GLN A 363 -9.63 -37.27 2.25
N ILE A 364 -9.92 -38.58 2.13
CA ILE A 364 -9.17 -39.64 2.81
C ILE A 364 -7.67 -39.54 2.47
N GLY A 365 -6.83 -39.48 3.51
CA GLY A 365 -5.39 -39.25 3.39
C GLY A 365 -4.94 -37.83 3.71
N TYR A 366 -5.88 -36.91 3.91
CA TYR A 366 -5.61 -35.50 4.23
C TYR A 366 -6.37 -35.06 5.49
N PHE A 367 -5.80 -34.11 6.23
CA PHE A 367 -6.36 -33.55 7.46
C PHE A 367 -6.14 -32.03 7.52
N LYS A 368 -6.91 -31.33 8.36
CA LYS A 368 -6.71 -29.89 8.60
C LYS A 368 -7.10 -29.49 10.01
N ASN A 369 -6.16 -28.93 10.78
CA ASN A 369 -6.36 -28.60 12.19
C ASN A 369 -6.64 -27.11 12.47
N ASN A 370 -6.48 -26.22 11.48
CA ASN A 370 -6.52 -24.74 11.59
C ASN A 370 -5.53 -24.11 12.61
N ASN A 371 -4.65 -24.90 13.24
CA ASN A 371 -3.75 -24.44 14.31
C ASN A 371 -2.46 -23.75 13.79
N VAL A 372 -2.22 -23.82 12.47
CA VAL A 372 -1.02 -23.25 11.82
C VAL A 372 -1.40 -22.16 10.81
N ASP A 373 -2.44 -22.41 10.02
CA ASP A 373 -3.04 -21.45 9.09
C ASP A 373 -4.52 -21.83 8.88
N LEU A 374 -5.43 -20.87 9.05
CA LEU A 374 -6.87 -21.07 8.83
C LEU A 374 -7.24 -21.24 7.35
N PHE A 375 -6.44 -20.66 6.45
CA PHE A 375 -6.68 -20.59 5.00
C PHE A 375 -5.90 -21.64 4.20
N SER A 376 -5.18 -22.52 4.89
CA SER A 376 -4.46 -23.66 4.31
C SER A 376 -5.41 -24.62 3.59
N ASN A 377 -4.91 -25.36 2.60
CA ASN A 377 -5.61 -26.52 2.06
C ASN A 377 -5.44 -27.73 3.00
N CYS A 378 -6.16 -28.82 2.74
CA CYS A 378 -6.00 -30.03 3.54
C CYS A 378 -4.59 -30.62 3.38
N THR A 379 -3.91 -30.84 4.50
CA THR A 379 -2.52 -31.32 4.57
C THR A 379 -2.49 -32.84 4.48
N ILE A 380 -1.59 -33.41 3.66
CA ILE A 380 -1.42 -34.86 3.55
C ILE A 380 -0.84 -35.45 4.85
N CYS A 381 -1.28 -36.64 5.24
CA CYS A 381 -0.76 -37.37 6.40
C CYS A 381 0.79 -37.51 6.33
N THR A 382 1.51 -37.10 7.37
CA THR A 382 2.95 -36.72 7.34
C THR A 382 3.95 -37.82 6.94
N ASN A 383 3.50 -39.03 6.64
CA ASN A 383 4.35 -40.17 6.25
C ASN A 383 3.96 -40.83 4.92
N ASN A 384 2.86 -40.43 4.27
CA ASN A 384 2.19 -41.11 3.12
C ASN A 384 1.80 -42.60 3.31
N LYS A 385 2.39 -43.31 4.27
CA LYS A 385 2.13 -44.71 4.63
C LYS A 385 0.77 -44.93 5.27
N TYR A 386 0.22 -43.90 5.91
CA TYR A 386 -1.08 -43.95 6.57
C TYR A 386 -2.01 -42.86 6.01
N VAL A 387 -3.32 -43.14 6.03
CA VAL A 387 -4.41 -42.26 5.65
C VAL A 387 -5.42 -42.15 6.78
N THR A 388 -6.32 -41.18 6.66
CA THR A 388 -7.40 -40.94 7.62
C THR A 388 -8.54 -41.96 7.46
N ALA A 389 -9.16 -42.36 8.57
CA ALA A 389 -10.22 -43.38 8.55
C ALA A 389 -11.55 -42.92 7.91
N SER A 390 -11.71 -41.62 7.67
CA SER A 390 -12.89 -40.99 7.08
C SER A 390 -12.51 -39.62 6.49
N ILE A 391 -13.42 -39.04 5.70
CA ILE A 391 -13.34 -37.63 5.29
C ILE A 391 -13.53 -36.69 6.50
N GLY A 392 -13.10 -35.44 6.39
CA GLY A 392 -13.31 -34.41 7.42
C GLY A 392 -12.30 -34.45 8.58
N ALA A 393 -11.14 -35.08 8.38
CA ALA A 393 -10.18 -35.32 9.47
C ALA A 393 -9.52 -34.03 10.00
N THR A 394 -9.50 -33.88 11.33
CA THR A 394 -9.07 -32.65 12.01
C THR A 394 -7.65 -32.68 12.55
N SER A 395 -6.97 -33.83 12.59
CA SER A 395 -5.55 -33.93 13.01
C SER A 395 -4.81 -35.02 12.23
N ASN A 396 -3.48 -34.96 12.23
CA ASN A 396 -2.61 -36.04 11.76
C ASN A 396 -2.77 -37.31 12.63
N ASP A 397 -3.24 -37.17 13.87
CA ASP A 397 -3.53 -38.32 14.75
C ASP A 397 -4.68 -39.20 14.20
N ASN A 398 -5.50 -38.68 13.29
CA ASN A 398 -6.53 -39.43 12.58
C ASN A 398 -5.94 -40.32 11.46
N CYS A 399 -4.68 -40.13 11.09
CA CYS A 399 -3.98 -40.88 10.03
C CYS A 399 -3.55 -42.28 10.52
N THR A 400 -4.52 -43.14 10.81
CA THR A 400 -4.34 -44.45 11.46
C THR A 400 -4.48 -45.65 10.53
N VAL A 401 -5.08 -45.48 9.35
CA VAL A 401 -5.35 -46.58 8.41
C VAL A 401 -4.21 -46.71 7.42
N LEU A 402 -3.78 -47.93 7.08
CA LEU A 402 -2.64 -48.13 6.17
C LEU A 402 -3.01 -47.82 4.70
N ASN A 403 -2.15 -47.12 3.96
CA ASN A 403 -2.39 -46.63 2.60
C ASN A 403 -2.28 -47.73 1.52
N CYS A 404 -3.11 -48.77 1.62
CA CYS A 404 -3.15 -49.87 0.65
C CYS A 404 -4.07 -49.52 -0.53
N GLN A 405 -3.55 -49.71 -1.75
CA GLN A 405 -4.32 -49.55 -3.00
C GLN A 405 -5.19 -50.79 -3.26
N GLU A 406 -6.00 -50.76 -4.32
CA GLU A 406 -6.74 -51.94 -4.78
C GLU A 406 -5.80 -53.14 -4.99
N GLY A 407 -6.32 -54.33 -4.73
CA GLY A 407 -5.56 -55.59 -4.77
C GLY A 407 -4.70 -55.87 -3.53
N PHE A 408 -4.50 -54.91 -2.63
CA PHE A 408 -3.73 -55.09 -1.38
C PHE A 408 -4.63 -55.01 -0.14
N LYS A 409 -4.29 -55.80 0.89
CA LYS A 409 -4.84 -55.69 2.25
C LYS A 409 -3.82 -55.13 3.23
N ALA A 410 -4.26 -54.37 4.22
CA ALA A 410 -3.43 -53.96 5.34
C ALA A 410 -3.20 -55.11 6.34
N ASN A 411 -1.96 -55.51 6.58
CA ASN A 411 -1.61 -56.41 7.69
C ASN A 411 -1.25 -55.59 8.93
N VAL A 412 -2.09 -55.69 9.96
CA VAL A 412 -1.96 -54.95 11.24
C VAL A 412 -0.76 -55.41 12.09
N THR A 413 -0.22 -56.61 11.85
CA THR A 413 0.93 -57.16 12.59
C THR A 413 2.27 -56.78 11.95
N THR A 414 2.34 -56.67 10.62
CA THR A 414 3.57 -56.28 9.91
C THR A 414 3.63 -54.80 9.53
N LEU A 415 2.50 -54.07 9.65
CA LEU A 415 2.34 -52.68 9.21
C LEU A 415 2.75 -52.48 7.74
N GLN A 416 2.39 -53.43 6.89
CA GLN A 416 2.64 -53.45 5.45
C GLN A 416 1.38 -53.84 4.67
N CYS A 417 1.32 -53.40 3.41
CA CYS A 417 0.25 -53.77 2.48
C CYS A 417 0.64 -55.08 1.79
N GLU A 418 -0.11 -56.15 2.04
CA GLU A 418 0.12 -57.46 1.45
C GLU A 418 -0.78 -57.65 0.22
N PRO A 419 -0.23 -58.09 -0.93
CA PRO A 419 -1.05 -58.35 -2.12
C PRO A 419 -2.03 -59.49 -1.85
N CYS A 420 -3.25 -59.36 -2.35
CA CYS A 420 -4.27 -60.37 -2.17
C CYS A 420 -3.85 -61.70 -2.84
N PRO A 421 -3.91 -62.83 -2.12
CA PRO A 421 -3.48 -64.12 -2.63
C PRO A 421 -4.42 -64.62 -3.74
N LYS A 422 -3.89 -65.47 -4.63
CA LYS A 422 -4.67 -66.11 -5.70
C LYS A 422 -5.93 -66.78 -5.14
N GLY A 423 -7.05 -66.59 -5.80
CA GLY A 423 -8.38 -66.94 -5.29
C GLY A 423 -9.12 -65.82 -4.54
N SER A 424 -8.50 -64.65 -4.40
CA SER A 424 -9.12 -63.45 -3.85
C SER A 424 -8.74 -62.20 -4.65
N TYR A 425 -9.55 -61.16 -4.51
CA TYR A 425 -9.35 -59.83 -5.07
C TYR A 425 -9.62 -58.76 -4.00
N GLN A 426 -9.33 -57.49 -4.30
CA GLN A 426 -9.80 -56.37 -3.49
C GLN A 426 -10.02 -55.15 -4.40
N ASP A 427 -11.27 -54.72 -4.53
CA ASP A 427 -11.75 -53.64 -5.40
C ASP A 427 -11.79 -52.26 -4.73
N GLN A 428 -11.52 -52.19 -3.42
CA GLN A 428 -11.51 -50.96 -2.65
C GLN A 428 -10.18 -50.71 -1.95
N LYS A 429 -9.78 -49.44 -1.86
CA LYS A 429 -8.58 -49.02 -1.11
C LYS A 429 -8.78 -49.17 0.40
N TYR A 430 -7.66 -49.18 1.12
CA TYR A 430 -7.57 -49.10 2.59
C TYR A 430 -8.16 -50.30 3.37
N GLN A 431 -8.45 -51.41 2.69
CA GLN A 431 -9.10 -52.57 3.29
C GLN A 431 -8.14 -53.46 4.10
N MET A 432 -8.64 -54.08 5.17
CA MET A 432 -7.85 -55.01 6.01
C MET A 432 -8.02 -56.49 5.63
N SER A 433 -8.79 -56.80 4.58
CA SER A 433 -9.03 -58.17 4.11
C SER A 433 -9.24 -58.21 2.59
N CYS A 434 -9.11 -59.39 2.00
CA CYS A 434 -9.36 -59.64 0.58
C CYS A 434 -10.67 -60.39 0.39
N ILE A 435 -11.40 -60.10 -0.67
CA ILE A 435 -12.68 -60.72 -1.00
C ILE A 435 -12.40 -62.04 -1.74
N PRO A 436 -12.84 -63.20 -1.23
CA PRO A 436 -12.63 -64.48 -1.90
C PRO A 436 -13.55 -64.64 -3.11
N CYS A 437 -13.05 -65.28 -4.18
CA CYS A 437 -13.86 -65.64 -5.34
C CYS A 437 -15.00 -66.61 -4.94
N LYS A 438 -16.20 -66.37 -5.48
CA LYS A 438 -17.41 -67.16 -5.20
C LYS A 438 -17.54 -68.33 -6.19
N GLY A 439 -17.81 -69.54 -5.69
CA GLY A 439 -18.01 -70.75 -6.50
C GLY A 439 -16.71 -71.31 -7.09
N ASN A 440 -16.81 -72.03 -8.22
CA ASN A 440 -15.66 -72.64 -8.93
C ASN A 440 -14.84 -71.60 -9.74
N LYS A 441 -14.57 -70.45 -9.12
CA LYS A 441 -13.82 -69.33 -9.69
C LYS A 441 -12.56 -69.05 -8.88
N PHE A 442 -11.53 -68.52 -9.51
CA PHE A 442 -10.23 -68.25 -8.88
C PHE A 442 -9.53 -67.10 -9.59
N THR A 443 -8.77 -66.27 -8.87
CA THR A 443 -7.92 -65.25 -9.52
C THR A 443 -6.60 -65.86 -9.97
N ARG A 444 -6.17 -65.55 -11.21
CA ARG A 444 -4.96 -66.10 -11.83
C ARG A 444 -3.67 -65.52 -11.25
N TYR A 445 -3.72 -64.25 -10.88
CA TYR A 445 -2.61 -63.46 -10.37
C TYR A 445 -2.87 -63.07 -8.90
N THR A 446 -1.78 -62.95 -8.13
CA THR A 446 -1.81 -62.19 -6.87
C THR A 446 -2.04 -60.71 -7.17
N ASN A 447 -2.62 -59.96 -6.23
CA ASN A 447 -2.95 -58.54 -6.42
C ASN A 447 -4.04 -58.29 -7.50
N SER A 448 -5.05 -59.15 -7.57
CA SER A 448 -6.22 -58.91 -8.44
C SER A 448 -7.15 -57.86 -7.83
N THR A 449 -7.73 -57.00 -8.65
CA THR A 449 -8.45 -55.79 -8.23
C THR A 449 -9.95 -55.84 -8.48
N SER A 450 -10.49 -56.91 -9.07
CA SER A 450 -11.91 -56.97 -9.46
C SER A 450 -12.51 -58.37 -9.38
N GLU A 451 -13.83 -58.47 -9.18
CA GLU A 451 -14.58 -59.73 -9.29
C GLU A 451 -14.59 -60.31 -10.72
N SER A 452 -14.25 -59.49 -11.73
CA SER A 452 -14.01 -59.95 -13.10
C SER A 452 -12.87 -60.97 -13.19
N ASP A 453 -11.87 -60.82 -12.33
CA ASP A 453 -10.61 -61.56 -12.37
C ASP A 453 -10.78 -62.98 -11.81
N CYS A 454 -11.92 -63.24 -11.17
CA CYS A 454 -12.37 -64.55 -10.71
C CYS A 454 -12.84 -65.41 -11.90
N GLU A 455 -11.87 -65.94 -12.66
CA GLU A 455 -12.06 -66.86 -13.78
C GLU A 455 -12.49 -68.27 -13.33
N SER A 456 -13.32 -68.95 -14.14
CA SER A 456 -13.66 -70.36 -13.93
C SER A 456 -12.53 -71.30 -14.36
N TYR A 457 -12.21 -72.31 -13.54
CA TYR A 457 -11.17 -73.31 -13.80
C TYR A 457 -11.74 -74.74 -13.83
N CYS A 458 -11.02 -75.64 -14.52
CA CYS A 458 -11.43 -77.04 -14.69
C CYS A 458 -10.77 -77.96 -13.63
N PRO A 459 -11.45 -79.06 -13.21
CA PRO A 459 -10.92 -80.00 -12.22
C PRO A 459 -9.63 -80.71 -12.69
N PRO A 460 -8.92 -81.43 -11.79
CA PRO A 460 -7.80 -82.29 -12.17
C PRO A 460 -8.21 -83.30 -13.24
N GLY A 461 -7.32 -83.56 -14.21
CA GLY A 461 -7.57 -84.40 -15.38
C GLY A 461 -8.33 -83.72 -16.53
N PHE A 462 -8.72 -82.44 -16.39
CA PHE A 462 -9.49 -81.70 -17.41
C PHE A 462 -8.91 -80.29 -17.68
N GLU A 463 -8.75 -79.93 -18.95
CA GLU A 463 -8.37 -78.59 -19.42
C GLU A 463 -9.57 -77.82 -20.01
N LYS A 464 -9.42 -76.52 -20.24
CA LYS A 464 -10.50 -75.59 -20.62
C LYS A 464 -10.48 -75.28 -22.12
N THR A 465 -11.22 -76.06 -22.91
CA THR A 465 -11.23 -75.99 -24.37
C THR A 465 -12.58 -75.42 -24.85
N GLY A 466 -12.55 -74.32 -25.61
CA GLY A 466 -13.79 -73.65 -26.07
C GLY A 466 -14.70 -73.16 -24.93
N GLY A 467 -14.14 -72.94 -23.73
CA GLY A 467 -14.90 -72.55 -22.53
C GLY A 467 -15.51 -73.72 -21.74
N GLN A 468 -15.45 -74.95 -22.25
CA GLN A 468 -15.89 -76.17 -21.57
C GLN A 468 -14.70 -76.96 -21.01
N CYS A 469 -14.94 -77.83 -20.03
CA CYS A 469 -13.89 -78.68 -19.45
C CYS A 469 -13.80 -80.02 -20.20
N GLN A 470 -12.70 -80.25 -20.91
CA GLN A 470 -12.42 -81.47 -21.67
C GLN A 470 -11.32 -82.29 -20.99
N ALA A 471 -11.44 -83.61 -20.97
CA ALA A 471 -10.43 -84.49 -20.38
C ALA A 471 -9.09 -84.38 -21.12
N CYS A 472 -7.98 -84.50 -20.39
CA CYS A 472 -6.64 -84.53 -20.98
C CYS A 472 -6.52 -85.64 -22.03
N LYS A 473 -5.90 -85.32 -23.18
CA LYS A 473 -5.65 -86.28 -24.25
C LYS A 473 -4.57 -87.29 -23.85
N ARG A 474 -4.53 -88.44 -24.51
CA ARG A 474 -3.54 -89.50 -24.27
C ARG A 474 -2.12 -88.94 -24.38
N GLY A 475 -1.28 -89.22 -23.40
CA GLY A 475 0.07 -88.63 -23.25
C GLY A 475 0.14 -87.33 -22.44
N PHE A 476 -0.96 -86.86 -21.84
CA PHE A 476 -1.00 -85.65 -21.02
C PHE A 476 -1.77 -85.85 -19.70
N TYR A 477 -1.43 -85.10 -18.65
CA TYR A 477 -2.04 -85.14 -17.30
C TYR A 477 -2.21 -83.74 -16.69
N LYS A 478 -3.04 -83.59 -15.64
CA LYS A 478 -3.26 -82.28 -14.97
C LYS A 478 -3.71 -82.41 -13.50
N ASN A 479 -2.93 -81.88 -12.56
CA ASN A 479 -3.20 -82.01 -11.12
C ASN A 479 -3.82 -80.77 -10.44
N ASN A 480 -3.69 -79.57 -11.03
CA ASN A 480 -4.08 -78.27 -10.45
C ASN A 480 -3.27 -77.78 -9.23
N ASP A 481 -2.27 -78.51 -8.75
CA ASP A 481 -1.58 -78.19 -7.49
C ASP A 481 -0.72 -76.91 -7.56
N LEU A 482 -0.07 -76.67 -8.71
CA LEU A 482 0.82 -75.52 -8.93
C LEU A 482 0.12 -74.32 -9.59
N ASP A 483 -0.75 -74.59 -10.58
CA ASP A 483 -1.65 -73.61 -11.19
C ASP A 483 -2.97 -74.29 -11.57
N ARG A 484 -4.09 -73.65 -11.27
CA ARG A 484 -5.43 -74.15 -11.62
C ARG A 484 -5.79 -73.88 -13.08
N PHE A 485 -5.05 -72.97 -13.73
CA PHE A 485 -5.22 -72.54 -15.12
C PHE A 485 -4.16 -73.09 -16.09
N MET A 486 -3.36 -74.08 -15.67
CA MET A 486 -2.49 -74.82 -16.59
C MET A 486 -3.31 -75.56 -17.67
N ALA A 487 -2.74 -75.73 -18.86
CA ALA A 487 -3.18 -76.74 -19.81
C ALA A 487 -2.81 -78.15 -19.29
N CYS A 488 -3.22 -79.23 -19.97
CA CYS A 488 -2.71 -80.54 -19.64
C CYS A 488 -1.20 -80.63 -19.96
N THR A 489 -0.40 -81.05 -18.98
CA THR A 489 1.05 -81.21 -19.06
C THR A 489 1.40 -82.51 -19.79
N LYS A 490 2.35 -82.50 -20.73
CA LYS A 490 2.80 -83.75 -21.40
C LYS A 490 3.45 -84.68 -20.36
N CYS A 491 3.26 -85.99 -20.52
CA CYS A 491 4.11 -86.98 -19.87
C CYS A 491 5.58 -86.79 -20.26
N ASP A 492 6.48 -86.99 -19.29
CA ASP A 492 7.92 -86.91 -19.49
C ASP A 492 8.46 -88.13 -20.28
N ASN A 493 9.67 -87.99 -20.82
CA ASN A 493 10.23 -88.81 -21.90
C ASN A 493 10.01 -90.33 -21.75
N GLY A 494 9.40 -90.92 -22.79
CA GLY A 494 9.32 -92.37 -23.00
C GLY A 494 8.02 -93.04 -22.57
N PHE A 495 7.08 -92.32 -21.94
CA PHE A 495 5.80 -92.90 -21.50
C PHE A 495 4.59 -92.00 -21.81
N VAL A 496 3.45 -92.61 -22.14
CA VAL A 496 2.12 -91.99 -22.30
C VAL A 496 1.11 -92.63 -21.35
N THR A 497 -0.04 -91.98 -21.19
CA THR A 497 -1.17 -92.49 -20.41
C THR A 497 -1.91 -93.62 -21.14
N PRO A 498 -2.63 -94.51 -20.42
CA PRO A 498 -3.61 -95.41 -20.99
C PRO A 498 -4.76 -94.67 -21.69
N GLU A 499 -5.45 -95.35 -22.60
CA GLU A 499 -6.56 -94.76 -23.34
C GLU A 499 -7.79 -94.49 -22.44
N GLY A 500 -8.58 -93.47 -22.79
CA GLY A 500 -9.83 -93.12 -22.12
C GLY A 500 -9.73 -92.59 -20.68
N SER A 501 -8.53 -92.49 -20.10
CA SER A 501 -8.33 -92.13 -18.68
C SER A 501 -7.99 -90.64 -18.48
N PRO A 502 -8.79 -89.85 -17.72
CA PRO A 502 -8.47 -88.46 -17.39
C PRO A 502 -7.33 -88.39 -16.36
N ALA A 503 -6.09 -88.47 -16.84
CA ALA A 503 -4.90 -88.54 -15.99
C ALA A 503 -4.71 -87.28 -15.14
N THR A 504 -4.60 -87.46 -13.82
CA THR A 504 -4.43 -86.36 -12.88
C THR A 504 -2.97 -86.11 -12.52
N TYR A 505 -2.14 -87.15 -12.48
CA TYR A 505 -0.73 -87.07 -12.07
C TYR A 505 0.21 -87.73 -13.09
N SER A 506 1.50 -87.37 -13.08
CA SER A 506 2.52 -87.98 -13.92
C SER A 506 2.67 -89.49 -13.70
N THR A 507 2.30 -89.99 -12.53
CA THR A 507 2.22 -91.43 -12.21
C THR A 507 1.16 -92.19 -13.00
N ASN A 508 0.30 -91.52 -13.77
CA ASN A 508 -0.61 -92.15 -14.73
C ASN A 508 0.05 -92.41 -16.11
N CYS A 509 1.24 -91.87 -16.37
CA CYS A 509 2.02 -92.13 -17.58
C CYS A 509 2.74 -93.49 -17.44
N THR A 510 2.22 -94.53 -18.07
CA THR A 510 2.59 -95.94 -17.79
C THR A 510 2.78 -96.83 -19.01
N VAL A 511 2.50 -96.35 -20.22
CA VAL A 511 2.64 -97.11 -21.48
C VAL A 511 3.81 -96.54 -22.28
N PRO A 512 4.77 -97.34 -22.79
CA PRO A 512 5.89 -96.81 -23.57
C PRO A 512 5.45 -95.99 -24.81
N ASP A 513 6.06 -94.81 -25.01
CA ASP A 513 5.75 -93.88 -26.10
C ASP A 513 6.48 -94.27 -27.40
N CYS A 514 6.17 -95.47 -27.93
CA CYS A 514 6.81 -96.00 -29.13
C CYS A 514 6.40 -95.20 -30.37
N GLN A 515 7.36 -94.47 -30.93
CA GLN A 515 7.19 -93.64 -32.12
C GLN A 515 7.03 -94.49 -33.39
N PRO A 516 6.52 -93.91 -34.49
CA PRO A 516 6.65 -94.52 -35.82
C PRO A 516 8.11 -94.94 -36.08
N GLY A 517 8.28 -96.03 -36.84
CA GLY A 517 9.56 -96.74 -36.94
C GLY A 517 9.84 -97.74 -35.83
N THR A 518 9.04 -97.76 -34.75
CA THR A 518 9.19 -98.73 -33.65
C THR A 518 7.88 -99.45 -33.32
N TYR A 519 7.99 -100.62 -32.68
CA TYR A 519 6.85 -101.37 -32.16
C TYR A 519 7.03 -101.77 -30.69
N ILE A 520 5.93 -101.94 -29.97
CA ILE A 520 5.89 -102.36 -28.57
C ILE A 520 6.26 -103.84 -28.47
N SER A 521 7.32 -104.16 -27.71
CA SER A 521 7.70 -105.54 -27.41
C SER A 521 8.33 -105.65 -26.02
N GLN A 522 7.87 -106.63 -25.22
CA GLN A 522 8.34 -106.93 -23.86
C GLN A 522 8.47 -105.72 -22.90
N GLY A 523 7.65 -104.68 -23.09
CA GLY A 523 7.64 -103.48 -22.25
C GLY A 523 8.60 -102.36 -22.70
N GLY A 524 9.24 -102.50 -23.87
CA GLY A 524 10.03 -101.45 -24.52
C GLY A 524 9.59 -101.23 -25.97
N CYS A 525 10.24 -100.26 -26.62
CA CYS A 525 10.07 -99.96 -28.04
C CYS A 525 11.25 -100.54 -28.81
N VAL A 526 10.97 -101.29 -29.88
CA VAL A 526 11.98 -101.95 -30.72
C VAL A 526 11.86 -101.41 -32.13
N GLU A 527 12.98 -101.01 -32.75
CA GLU A 527 13.00 -100.55 -34.14
C GLU A 527 12.51 -101.62 -35.12
N CYS A 528 11.80 -101.19 -36.17
CA CYS A 528 11.50 -102.03 -37.31
C CYS A 528 12.81 -102.38 -38.04
N PRO A 529 13.11 -103.68 -38.28
CA PRO A 529 14.32 -104.09 -39.00
C PRO A 529 14.27 -103.69 -40.48
N SER A 530 15.43 -103.60 -41.13
CA SER A 530 15.55 -103.34 -42.58
C SER A 530 14.67 -104.26 -43.42
N GLY A 531 14.10 -103.71 -44.49
CA GLY A 531 13.03 -104.33 -45.27
C GLY A 531 11.64 -104.26 -44.62
N THR A 532 11.49 -103.57 -43.48
CA THR A 532 10.20 -103.29 -42.82
C THR A 532 10.07 -101.84 -42.39
N TRP A 533 8.84 -101.39 -42.10
CA TRP A 533 8.47 -100.02 -41.72
C TRP A 533 7.20 -99.98 -40.83
N GLN A 534 6.94 -98.90 -40.09
CA GLN A 534 5.70 -98.71 -39.32
C GLN A 534 5.33 -97.23 -39.13
N ASN A 535 4.19 -96.79 -39.65
CA ASN A 535 3.75 -95.39 -39.61
C ASN A 535 2.83 -95.02 -38.44
N VAL A 536 2.39 -95.98 -37.62
CA VAL A 536 1.47 -95.73 -36.51
C VAL A 536 2.19 -95.89 -35.17
N SER A 537 2.22 -94.80 -34.38
CA SER A 537 2.71 -94.80 -33.00
C SER A 537 2.00 -95.85 -32.14
N TRP A 538 2.72 -96.42 -31.17
CA TRP A 538 2.20 -97.42 -30.23
C TRP A 538 1.72 -98.75 -30.88
N SER A 539 2.18 -99.06 -32.09
CA SER A 539 1.90 -100.33 -32.77
C SER A 539 2.60 -101.53 -32.12
N GLU A 540 2.04 -102.73 -32.28
CA GLU A 540 2.60 -104.00 -31.77
C GLU A 540 3.37 -104.81 -32.83
N SER A 541 3.53 -104.31 -34.06
CA SER A 541 4.27 -104.98 -35.16
C SER A 541 4.71 -103.99 -36.26
N CYS A 542 5.49 -104.46 -37.24
CA CYS A 542 5.94 -103.69 -38.42
C CYS A 542 5.47 -104.33 -39.75
N ASN A 543 5.37 -103.51 -40.80
CA ASN A 543 4.92 -103.86 -42.16
C ASN A 543 6.13 -104.10 -43.10
N PRO A 544 6.09 -105.02 -44.08
CA PRO A 544 7.20 -105.25 -45.01
C PRO A 544 7.28 -104.23 -46.18
N CYS A 545 8.47 -104.07 -46.77
CA CYS A 545 8.71 -103.32 -48.01
C CYS A 545 8.37 -104.11 -49.29
N PRO A 546 8.08 -103.43 -50.42
CA PRO A 546 7.98 -104.04 -51.75
C PRO A 546 9.33 -104.56 -52.30
N GLN A 547 9.28 -105.41 -53.33
CA GLN A 547 10.45 -106.06 -53.92
C GLN A 547 11.44 -105.05 -54.56
N ASP A 548 12.74 -105.35 -54.44
CA ASP A 548 13.89 -104.57 -54.92
C ASP A 548 14.00 -103.13 -54.36
N LYS A 549 13.31 -102.85 -53.24
CA LYS A 549 13.44 -101.60 -52.45
C LYS A 549 13.71 -101.96 -50.98
N ASP A 550 14.52 -101.16 -50.29
CA ASP A 550 15.01 -101.46 -48.94
C ASP A 550 14.94 -100.24 -48.00
N THR A 551 14.95 -100.49 -46.69
CA THR A 551 14.88 -99.48 -45.61
C THR A 551 16.05 -99.56 -44.65
N ALA A 552 16.46 -98.40 -44.11
CA ALA A 552 17.22 -98.36 -42.87
C ALA A 552 16.39 -98.94 -41.70
N SER A 553 17.04 -99.35 -40.61
CA SER A 553 16.30 -99.70 -39.39
C SER A 553 15.53 -98.48 -38.86
N GLY A 554 14.37 -98.72 -38.26
CA GLY A 554 13.52 -97.66 -37.72
C GLY A 554 12.68 -96.91 -38.77
N ALA A 555 12.47 -97.45 -39.98
CA ALA A 555 11.70 -96.77 -41.02
C ALA A 555 10.22 -96.57 -40.64
N ASP A 556 9.72 -95.34 -40.79
CA ASP A 556 8.38 -94.94 -40.38
C ASP A 556 7.35 -94.83 -41.51
N SER A 557 7.74 -94.95 -42.79
CA SER A 557 6.78 -95.02 -43.91
C SER A 557 7.20 -96.03 -44.98
N ILE A 558 6.22 -96.50 -45.75
CA ILE A 558 6.44 -97.25 -47.00
C ILE A 558 7.24 -96.45 -48.03
N ASP A 559 7.18 -95.12 -47.96
CA ASP A 559 7.92 -94.19 -48.84
C ASP A 559 9.43 -94.23 -48.61
N LEU A 560 9.89 -94.77 -47.46
CA LEU A 560 11.31 -94.96 -47.15
C LEU A 560 11.90 -96.25 -47.77
N CYS A 561 11.08 -97.12 -48.38
CA CYS A 561 11.56 -98.23 -49.19
C CYS A 561 12.13 -97.65 -50.51
N LEU A 562 13.41 -97.31 -50.54
CA LEU A 562 14.05 -96.51 -51.60
C LEU A 562 15.01 -97.29 -52.50
N LEU A 563 15.26 -96.74 -53.70
CA LEU A 563 16.23 -97.25 -54.68
C LEU A 563 17.65 -96.69 -54.38
N ASN A 564 18.67 -97.56 -54.41
CA ASN A 564 20.06 -97.20 -54.11
C ASN A 564 20.73 -96.37 -55.22
N CYS A 565 21.44 -95.28 -54.84
CA CYS A 565 22.08 -94.34 -55.76
C CYS A 565 23.60 -94.16 -55.52
N PRO A 566 24.41 -93.85 -56.56
CA PRO A 566 25.87 -93.69 -56.44
C PRO A 566 26.31 -92.41 -55.72
N GLU A 567 27.62 -92.23 -55.58
CA GLU A 567 28.26 -91.00 -55.07
C GLU A 567 27.90 -89.74 -55.87
N GLY A 568 27.95 -88.57 -55.24
CA GLY A 568 27.51 -87.28 -55.81
C GLY A 568 26.01 -87.19 -56.14
N LYS A 569 25.23 -88.26 -55.88
CA LYS A 569 23.81 -88.38 -56.24
C LYS A 569 22.93 -88.90 -55.11
N GLN A 570 21.71 -88.37 -55.04
CA GLN A 570 20.65 -88.78 -54.11
C GLN A 570 19.43 -89.30 -54.89
N ASN A 571 18.54 -90.01 -54.21
CA ASN A 571 17.21 -90.31 -54.71
C ASN A 571 16.20 -89.32 -54.07
N PRO A 572 15.57 -88.41 -54.84
CA PRO A 572 14.43 -87.64 -54.34
C PRO A 572 13.27 -88.58 -53.96
N ALA A 573 12.77 -88.44 -52.72
CA ALA A 573 11.68 -89.28 -52.22
C ALA A 573 10.45 -89.27 -53.16
N GLY A 574 9.97 -90.47 -53.52
CA GLY A 574 8.91 -90.64 -54.51
C GLY A 574 9.38 -90.82 -55.96
N THR A 575 10.69 -90.93 -56.22
CA THR A 575 11.23 -91.22 -57.56
C THR A 575 12.05 -92.52 -57.61
N ASP A 576 12.19 -93.07 -58.82
CA ASP A 576 13.06 -94.22 -59.12
C ASP A 576 14.30 -93.79 -59.94
N VAL A 577 14.82 -92.56 -59.70
CA VAL A 577 15.89 -91.93 -60.51
C VAL A 577 16.89 -91.19 -59.61
N CYS A 578 18.19 -91.35 -59.88
CA CYS A 578 19.27 -90.71 -59.11
C CYS A 578 19.68 -89.33 -59.67
N GLU A 579 19.39 -88.26 -58.91
CA GLU A 579 19.72 -86.87 -59.23
C GLU A 579 21.00 -86.39 -58.52
N SER A 580 21.68 -85.40 -59.09
CA SER A 580 22.93 -84.84 -58.53
C SER A 580 22.67 -83.91 -57.33
N CYS A 581 23.58 -83.87 -56.36
CA CYS A 581 23.45 -83.01 -55.18
C CYS A 581 23.26 -81.51 -55.54
N PRO A 582 22.37 -80.77 -54.87
CA PRO A 582 22.18 -79.34 -55.12
C PRO A 582 23.39 -78.50 -54.64
N VAL A 583 23.50 -77.26 -55.14
CA VAL A 583 24.56 -76.32 -54.74
C VAL A 583 24.51 -76.09 -53.22
N GLY A 584 25.66 -76.19 -52.57
CA GLY A 584 25.78 -76.11 -51.10
C GLY A 584 25.64 -77.47 -50.38
N TYR A 585 25.51 -78.58 -51.12
CA TYR A 585 25.45 -79.93 -50.57
C TYR A 585 26.37 -80.90 -51.33
N TYR A 586 26.90 -81.93 -50.65
CA TYR A 586 27.76 -82.97 -51.21
C TYR A 586 27.35 -84.38 -50.77
N LYS A 587 27.83 -85.43 -51.44
CA LYS A 587 27.66 -86.83 -50.99
C LYS A 587 28.82 -87.71 -51.47
N ASP A 588 29.57 -88.28 -50.54
CA ASP A 588 30.81 -89.03 -50.80
C ASP A 588 30.64 -90.55 -50.95
N SER A 589 29.44 -91.06 -50.72
CA SER A 589 29.18 -92.50 -50.57
C SER A 589 27.96 -92.97 -51.38
N PRO A 590 27.98 -94.18 -51.98
CA PRO A 590 26.78 -94.82 -52.52
C PRO A 590 25.77 -95.19 -51.42
N GLY A 591 24.47 -95.07 -51.72
CA GLY A 591 23.37 -95.38 -50.80
C GLY A 591 22.07 -94.63 -51.15
N THR A 592 20.99 -94.94 -50.42
CA THR A 592 19.68 -94.26 -50.50
C THR A 592 19.64 -92.88 -49.86
N THR A 593 20.70 -92.46 -49.17
CA THR A 593 20.77 -91.20 -48.40
C THR A 593 20.78 -89.94 -49.27
N SER A 594 20.25 -88.85 -48.71
CA SER A 594 20.33 -87.49 -49.24
C SER A 594 21.74 -86.88 -49.09
N CYS A 595 22.00 -85.80 -49.81
CA CYS A 595 23.28 -85.08 -49.74
C CYS A 595 23.42 -84.25 -48.44
N GLU A 596 24.65 -84.15 -47.92
CA GLU A 596 25.02 -83.43 -46.69
C GLU A 596 25.36 -81.96 -46.97
N PRO A 597 25.04 -81.01 -46.07
CA PRO A 597 25.32 -79.58 -46.28
C PRO A 597 26.81 -79.24 -46.12
N CYS A 598 27.29 -78.30 -46.94
CA CYS A 598 28.56 -77.62 -46.73
C CYS A 598 28.57 -76.86 -45.38
N ALA A 599 29.70 -76.87 -44.65
CA ALA A 599 29.76 -76.39 -43.27
C ALA A 599 29.65 -74.86 -43.09
N ASN A 600 28.88 -74.43 -42.08
CA ASN A 600 28.79 -73.04 -41.61
C ASN A 600 30.02 -72.66 -40.76
N LEU A 601 30.49 -71.40 -40.87
CA LEU A 601 31.72 -70.93 -40.21
C LEU A 601 31.55 -69.72 -39.28
N SER A 602 30.48 -68.91 -39.41
CA SER A 602 30.15 -67.86 -38.43
C SER A 602 28.69 -67.41 -38.54
N GLN A 603 28.24 -66.56 -37.61
CA GLN A 603 26.88 -65.98 -37.64
C GLN A 603 26.57 -65.15 -38.90
N ASN A 604 27.58 -64.73 -39.68
CA ASN A 604 27.41 -63.80 -40.80
C ASN A 604 27.88 -64.38 -42.16
N ASN A 605 28.41 -65.60 -42.20
CA ASN A 605 28.92 -66.21 -43.44
C ASN A 605 28.87 -67.75 -43.50
N ILE A 606 28.78 -68.28 -44.72
CA ILE A 606 28.76 -69.72 -45.00
C ILE A 606 29.73 -70.09 -46.14
N ARG A 607 29.87 -71.39 -46.42
CA ARG A 607 30.58 -71.92 -47.59
C ARG A 607 29.65 -72.79 -48.43
N ILE A 608 29.72 -72.68 -49.75
CA ILE A 608 28.93 -73.49 -50.69
C ILE A 608 29.82 -74.10 -51.80
N SER A 609 29.28 -75.09 -52.51
CA SER A 609 29.91 -75.60 -53.73
C SER A 609 29.75 -74.61 -54.89
N ALA A 610 30.63 -74.71 -55.90
CA ALA A 610 30.54 -73.88 -57.10
C ALA A 610 29.45 -74.34 -58.09
N GLU A 611 29.22 -75.66 -58.16
CA GLU A 611 28.27 -76.31 -59.07
C GLU A 611 27.53 -77.47 -58.35
N PRO A 612 26.43 -77.99 -58.92
CA PRO A 612 25.76 -79.21 -58.44
C PRO A 612 26.63 -80.47 -58.59
N GLY A 613 26.31 -81.52 -57.82
CA GLY A 613 27.00 -82.81 -57.89
C GLY A 613 28.34 -82.84 -57.16
N ALA A 614 28.46 -82.16 -56.01
CA ALA A 614 29.64 -82.31 -55.17
C ALA A 614 29.69 -83.73 -54.56
N ASP A 615 30.84 -84.36 -54.71
CA ASP A 615 31.17 -85.73 -54.29
C ASP A 615 32.07 -85.75 -53.04
N ASN A 616 32.39 -84.58 -52.48
CA ASN A 616 33.13 -84.41 -51.22
C ASN A 616 33.06 -82.95 -50.75
N LEU A 617 33.32 -82.75 -49.45
CA LEU A 617 33.38 -81.46 -48.79
C LEU A 617 34.44 -80.50 -49.38
N ALA A 618 35.48 -81.00 -50.05
CA ALA A 618 36.54 -80.15 -50.62
C ALA A 618 36.06 -79.28 -51.79
N LYS A 619 34.93 -79.63 -52.42
CA LYS A 619 34.25 -78.79 -53.43
C LYS A 619 33.45 -77.61 -52.82
N CYS A 620 33.24 -77.58 -51.49
CA CYS A 620 32.53 -76.52 -50.77
C CYS A 620 33.40 -75.28 -50.46
N ASN A 621 33.98 -74.62 -51.47
CA ASN A 621 35.01 -73.58 -51.25
C ASN A 621 34.55 -72.13 -51.45
N LYS A 622 33.36 -71.87 -52.03
CA LYS A 622 32.86 -70.51 -52.31
C LYS A 622 32.32 -69.84 -51.05
N LEU A 623 32.87 -68.67 -50.67
CA LEU A 623 32.33 -67.79 -49.63
C LEU A 623 31.05 -67.10 -50.13
N VAL A 624 30.00 -67.08 -49.30
CA VAL A 624 28.81 -66.23 -49.49
C VAL A 624 28.33 -65.68 -48.14
N CYS A 625 27.68 -64.52 -48.17
CA CYS A 625 27.25 -63.76 -46.99
C CYS A 625 25.74 -63.90 -46.71
N LEU A 626 25.34 -63.60 -45.48
CA LEU A 626 23.96 -63.56 -45.02
C LEU A 626 23.36 -62.14 -45.13
N PRO A 627 22.03 -61.97 -45.08
CA PRO A 627 21.37 -60.66 -45.18
C PRO A 627 21.95 -59.60 -44.23
N GLY A 628 22.01 -58.36 -44.70
CA GLY A 628 22.71 -57.25 -44.06
C GLY A 628 24.22 -57.20 -44.32
N TYR A 629 24.82 -58.21 -44.96
CA TYR A 629 26.27 -58.28 -45.21
C TYR A 629 26.60 -58.61 -46.68
N TYR A 630 27.73 -58.08 -47.16
CA TYR A 630 28.27 -58.33 -48.51
C TYR A 630 29.73 -58.83 -48.46
N PRO A 631 30.22 -59.57 -49.48
CA PRO A 631 31.60 -60.06 -49.53
C PRO A 631 32.61 -58.93 -49.71
N ASN A 632 33.57 -58.83 -48.79
CA ASN A 632 34.66 -57.86 -48.83
C ASN A 632 36.00 -58.60 -48.65
N GLY A 633 36.48 -59.19 -49.76
CA GLY A 633 37.60 -60.13 -49.73
C GLY A 633 37.24 -61.41 -48.96
N PRO A 634 38.03 -61.86 -47.97
CA PRO A 634 37.80 -63.10 -47.24
C PRO A 634 36.73 -63.00 -46.12
N VAL A 635 36.14 -61.82 -45.89
CA VAL A 635 35.21 -61.54 -44.78
C VAL A 635 33.93 -60.89 -45.32
N CYS A 636 32.80 -61.11 -44.65
CA CYS A 636 31.54 -60.42 -44.95
C CYS A 636 31.48 -59.11 -44.16
N SER A 637 31.39 -57.97 -44.84
CA SER A 637 31.24 -56.64 -44.23
C SER A 637 29.76 -56.24 -44.15
N PRO A 638 29.31 -55.55 -43.08
CA PRO A 638 27.94 -55.06 -42.99
C PRO A 638 27.68 -53.99 -44.07
N CYS A 639 26.43 -53.88 -44.52
CA CYS A 639 26.04 -52.83 -45.45
C CYS A 639 26.27 -51.42 -44.85
N PRO A 640 26.91 -50.49 -45.60
CA PRO A 640 27.14 -49.13 -45.14
C PRO A 640 25.85 -48.31 -45.07
N TYR A 641 25.89 -47.20 -44.33
CA TYR A 641 24.80 -46.23 -44.25
C TYR A 641 24.32 -45.79 -45.65
N GLY A 642 23.00 -45.66 -45.80
CA GLY A 642 22.36 -45.41 -47.10
C GLY A 642 22.17 -46.66 -47.95
N SER A 643 22.41 -47.87 -47.42
CA SER A 643 22.17 -49.14 -48.10
C SER A 643 21.69 -50.25 -47.15
N TYR A 644 21.07 -51.28 -47.71
CA TYR A 644 20.54 -52.45 -47.02
C TYR A 644 20.69 -53.72 -47.91
N GLN A 645 20.55 -54.92 -47.35
CA GLN A 645 20.55 -56.17 -48.14
C GLN A 645 19.60 -57.23 -47.54
N PRO A 646 18.41 -57.47 -48.14
CA PRO A 646 17.44 -58.46 -47.64
C PRO A 646 17.77 -59.91 -48.04
N GLU A 647 18.55 -60.12 -49.10
CA GLU A 647 18.79 -61.44 -49.66
C GLU A 647 20.15 -62.01 -49.25
N GLN A 648 20.21 -63.33 -49.08
CA GLN A 648 21.46 -64.06 -48.90
C GLN A 648 22.22 -64.21 -50.21
N TRP A 649 23.54 -64.36 -50.12
CA TRP A 649 24.45 -64.65 -51.23
C TRP A 649 24.62 -63.52 -52.27
N GLN A 650 24.21 -62.30 -51.95
CA GLN A 650 24.40 -61.13 -52.81
C GLN A 650 25.79 -60.52 -52.66
N ASP A 651 26.42 -60.15 -53.78
CA ASP A 651 27.80 -59.63 -53.81
C ASP A 651 27.91 -58.12 -53.45
N SER A 652 26.79 -57.43 -53.24
CA SER A 652 26.74 -55.99 -52.90
C SER A 652 25.46 -55.62 -52.15
N CYS A 653 25.39 -54.39 -51.60
CA CYS A 653 24.21 -53.86 -50.90
C CYS A 653 23.35 -52.97 -51.80
N ILE A 654 22.04 -52.98 -51.58
CA ILE A 654 21.05 -52.20 -52.31
C ILE A 654 21.01 -50.78 -51.73
N PRO A 655 21.20 -49.71 -52.54
CA PRO A 655 21.09 -48.34 -52.05
C PRO A 655 19.64 -47.97 -51.68
N CYS A 656 19.46 -47.09 -50.69
CA CYS A 656 18.15 -46.55 -50.35
C CYS A 656 17.54 -45.73 -51.50
N PRO A 657 16.20 -45.64 -51.58
CA PRO A 657 15.52 -44.75 -52.52
C PRO A 657 15.90 -43.28 -52.32
N ASN A 658 15.79 -42.47 -53.39
CA ASN A 658 16.09 -41.03 -53.35
C ASN A 658 15.41 -40.31 -52.17
N GLY A 659 16.20 -39.53 -51.42
CA GLY A 659 15.72 -38.80 -50.23
C GLY A 659 15.64 -39.65 -48.94
N LYS A 660 16.16 -40.88 -48.95
CA LYS A 660 16.19 -41.77 -47.78
C LYS A 660 17.60 -42.32 -47.49
N THR A 661 17.85 -42.68 -46.23
CA THR A 661 19.10 -43.30 -45.78
C THR A 661 18.83 -44.32 -44.66
N THR A 662 19.73 -45.30 -44.49
CA THR A 662 19.78 -46.14 -43.28
C THR A 662 20.64 -45.45 -42.22
N TYR A 663 20.09 -45.31 -41.01
CA TYR A 663 20.80 -44.76 -39.84
C TYR A 663 21.58 -45.82 -39.05
N THR A 664 21.62 -47.05 -39.55
CA THR A 664 22.26 -48.25 -38.99
C THR A 664 23.12 -48.92 -40.05
N GLN A 665 24.26 -49.51 -39.65
CA GLN A 665 25.04 -50.39 -40.53
C GLN A 665 24.50 -51.82 -40.44
N GLY A 666 24.59 -52.57 -41.54
CA GLY A 666 24.09 -53.95 -41.61
C GLY A 666 22.58 -54.06 -41.83
N ALA A 667 21.93 -52.99 -42.29
CA ALA A 667 20.49 -52.95 -42.51
C ALA A 667 20.01 -54.08 -43.45
N THR A 668 18.88 -54.68 -43.10
CA THR A 668 18.31 -55.86 -43.75
C THR A 668 17.10 -55.53 -44.63
N ASN A 669 16.40 -54.43 -44.36
CA ASN A 669 15.12 -54.13 -45.01
C ASN A 669 15.04 -52.67 -45.50
N ASN A 670 14.36 -52.45 -46.64
CA ASN A 670 14.05 -51.13 -47.18
C ASN A 670 13.20 -50.27 -46.21
N THR A 671 12.52 -50.90 -45.24
CA THR A 671 11.84 -50.17 -44.16
C THR A 671 12.80 -49.42 -43.23
N GLU A 672 14.08 -49.79 -43.19
CA GLU A 672 15.14 -49.11 -42.45
C GLU A 672 15.68 -47.86 -43.19
N CYS A 673 15.30 -47.66 -44.46
CA CYS A 673 15.58 -46.44 -45.22
C CYS A 673 14.62 -45.30 -44.80
N GLU A 674 14.95 -44.60 -43.72
CA GLU A 674 14.23 -43.43 -43.22
C GLU A 674 14.52 -42.15 -44.02
N THR A 675 13.70 -41.11 -43.88
CA THR A 675 13.86 -39.83 -44.60
C THR A 675 15.18 -39.15 -44.21
N SER A 676 16.00 -38.80 -45.20
CA SER A 676 17.25 -38.07 -45.02
C SER A 676 17.04 -36.58 -45.29
N CYS A 677 17.38 -35.72 -44.33
CA CYS A 677 17.21 -34.26 -44.47
C CYS A 677 18.48 -33.58 -45.01
N PRO A 678 18.35 -32.52 -45.84
CA PRO A 678 19.48 -31.71 -46.29
C PRO A 678 20.26 -31.03 -45.16
N ILE A 679 21.47 -30.56 -45.47
CA ILE A 679 22.18 -29.59 -44.61
C ILE A 679 21.30 -28.36 -44.37
N GLY A 680 21.33 -27.81 -43.16
CA GLY A 680 20.41 -26.77 -42.71
C GLY A 680 18.99 -27.26 -42.34
N GLU A 681 18.67 -28.55 -42.46
CA GLU A 681 17.38 -29.12 -42.05
C GLU A 681 17.54 -30.32 -41.09
N GLY A 682 16.56 -30.56 -40.23
CA GLY A 682 16.50 -31.74 -39.34
C GLY A 682 15.14 -32.43 -39.40
N LEU A 683 15.09 -33.71 -39.02
CA LEU A 683 13.89 -34.55 -39.06
C LEU A 683 13.06 -34.38 -37.78
N TYR A 684 11.87 -33.79 -37.90
CA TYR A 684 10.89 -33.64 -36.82
C TYR A 684 9.54 -34.21 -37.28
N ASN A 685 8.94 -35.11 -36.50
CA ASN A 685 7.68 -35.81 -36.84
C ASN A 685 7.68 -36.48 -38.24
N GLY A 686 8.83 -36.95 -38.72
CA GLY A 686 8.99 -37.60 -40.03
C GLY A 686 9.09 -36.65 -41.23
N GLN A 687 9.09 -35.33 -41.00
CA GLN A 687 9.29 -34.30 -42.01
C GLN A 687 10.57 -33.51 -41.74
N CYS A 688 11.21 -33.02 -42.80
CA CYS A 688 12.38 -32.15 -42.66
C CYS A 688 11.95 -30.71 -42.35
N ARG A 689 12.57 -30.11 -41.34
CA ARG A 689 12.34 -28.74 -40.87
C ARG A 689 13.65 -27.99 -40.95
N ILE A 690 13.63 -26.81 -41.57
CA ILE A 690 14.73 -25.86 -41.54
C ILE A 690 15.12 -25.56 -40.08
N CYS A 691 16.42 -25.61 -39.78
CA CYS A 691 16.95 -25.36 -38.44
C CYS A 691 16.67 -23.91 -37.99
N GLY A 692 16.42 -23.70 -36.69
CA GLY A 692 16.16 -22.38 -36.10
C GLY A 692 17.30 -21.38 -36.26
N MET A 693 17.11 -20.14 -35.79
CA MET A 693 18.22 -19.16 -35.70
C MET A 693 19.18 -19.47 -34.54
N ASP A 694 18.87 -20.49 -33.75
CA ASP A 694 19.64 -21.03 -32.62
C ASP A 694 20.10 -22.49 -32.87
N GLU A 695 19.87 -23.02 -34.08
CA GLU A 695 20.23 -24.38 -34.46
C GLU A 695 20.96 -24.41 -35.83
N TYR A 696 21.81 -25.41 -36.05
CA TYR A 696 22.47 -25.68 -37.34
C TYR A 696 22.45 -27.18 -37.66
N ASN A 697 22.59 -27.54 -38.94
CA ASN A 697 22.94 -28.91 -39.35
C ASN A 697 23.97 -28.86 -40.48
N ASP A 698 25.18 -29.35 -40.19
CA ASP A 698 26.33 -29.38 -41.10
C ASP A 698 26.49 -30.71 -41.85
N GLY A 699 25.64 -31.70 -41.56
CA GLY A 699 25.73 -33.05 -42.13
C GLY A 699 27.01 -33.80 -41.75
N SER A 700 27.76 -33.36 -40.72
CA SER A 700 29.04 -33.97 -40.35
C SER A 700 28.89 -35.38 -39.76
N ASP A 701 27.72 -35.69 -39.20
CA ASP A 701 27.39 -36.95 -38.56
C ASP A 701 26.17 -37.59 -39.26
N PRO A 702 26.35 -38.67 -40.04
CA PRO A 702 25.27 -39.32 -40.77
C PRO A 702 24.28 -40.08 -39.87
N THR A 703 24.54 -40.20 -38.56
CA THR A 703 23.61 -40.79 -37.60
C THR A 703 22.61 -39.77 -37.01
N ARG A 704 22.88 -38.47 -37.23
CA ARG A 704 22.18 -37.37 -36.56
C ARG A 704 20.85 -37.05 -37.23
N ARG A 705 19.76 -37.19 -36.48
CA ARG A 705 18.39 -37.01 -36.99
C ARG A 705 17.85 -35.57 -36.88
N THR A 706 18.31 -34.78 -35.91
CA THR A 706 17.78 -33.43 -35.62
C THR A 706 18.86 -32.36 -35.80
N CYS A 707 18.44 -31.09 -35.88
CA CYS A 707 19.36 -29.96 -35.83
C CYS A 707 20.13 -29.92 -34.48
N THR A 708 21.27 -29.23 -34.48
CA THR A 708 22.17 -29.07 -33.34
C THR A 708 22.11 -27.64 -32.84
N SER A 709 21.86 -27.40 -31.56
CA SER A 709 21.87 -26.05 -30.99
C SER A 709 23.24 -25.38 -31.11
N CYS A 710 23.26 -24.07 -31.36
CA CYS A 710 24.47 -23.25 -31.31
C CYS A 710 25.11 -23.22 -29.91
N PRO A 711 26.41 -22.86 -29.80
CA PRO A 711 27.07 -22.65 -28.51
C PRO A 711 26.34 -21.62 -27.64
N PRO A 712 26.33 -21.76 -26.30
CA PRO A 712 25.58 -20.86 -25.41
C PRO A 712 25.91 -19.38 -25.63
N GLY A 713 24.87 -18.57 -25.84
CA GLY A 713 24.99 -17.13 -26.11
C GLY A 713 25.17 -16.75 -27.58
N PHE A 714 25.27 -17.73 -28.49
CA PHE A 714 25.42 -17.49 -29.93
C PHE A 714 24.24 -18.04 -30.74
N ILE A 715 23.94 -17.32 -31.83
CA ILE A 715 22.87 -17.56 -32.79
C ILE A 715 23.39 -17.30 -34.21
N THR A 716 22.58 -17.66 -35.19
CA THR A 716 22.89 -17.55 -36.62
C THR A 716 22.20 -16.33 -37.24
N SER A 717 22.67 -15.89 -38.40
CA SER A 717 22.09 -14.71 -39.08
C SER A 717 20.72 -14.95 -39.71
N ARG A 718 20.39 -16.22 -40.00
CA ARG A 718 19.17 -16.69 -40.69
C ARG A 718 18.90 -18.14 -40.29
N VAL A 719 17.63 -18.56 -40.39
CA VAL A 719 17.25 -19.98 -40.29
C VAL A 719 17.97 -20.82 -41.36
N GLY A 720 18.21 -22.10 -41.06
CA GLY A 720 18.78 -23.07 -41.99
C GLY A 720 20.31 -23.10 -42.03
N ALA A 721 20.97 -22.80 -40.91
CA ALA A 721 22.43 -22.72 -40.86
C ALA A 721 23.12 -24.06 -41.16
N THR A 722 24.14 -24.00 -42.01
CA THR A 722 24.84 -25.17 -42.57
C THR A 722 26.16 -25.50 -41.87
N SER A 723 26.53 -24.75 -40.84
CA SER A 723 27.79 -24.90 -40.11
C SER A 723 27.74 -24.28 -38.73
N SER A 724 28.52 -24.83 -37.79
CA SER A 724 28.74 -24.21 -36.47
C SER A 724 29.42 -22.84 -36.54
N ALA A 725 30.12 -22.53 -37.65
CA ALA A 725 30.74 -21.23 -37.90
C ALA A 725 29.73 -20.11 -38.21
N GLU A 726 28.48 -20.46 -38.57
CA GLU A 726 27.39 -19.50 -38.73
C GLU A 726 26.77 -19.07 -37.39
N CYS A 727 27.01 -19.81 -36.30
CA CYS A 727 26.67 -19.42 -34.92
C CYS A 727 27.62 -18.33 -34.40
N ASN A 728 27.66 -17.18 -35.09
CA ASN A 728 28.63 -16.11 -34.84
C ASN A 728 28.00 -14.78 -34.40
N ILE A 729 26.67 -14.70 -34.30
CA ILE A 729 25.95 -13.54 -33.80
C ILE A 729 25.65 -13.76 -32.32
N THR A 730 25.92 -12.76 -31.46
CA THR A 730 25.53 -12.86 -30.04
C THR A 730 24.02 -12.74 -29.89
N ASP A 731 23.41 -13.63 -29.11
CA ASP A 731 21.97 -13.63 -28.87
C ASP A 731 21.58 -12.55 -27.85
N CYS A 732 20.63 -11.69 -28.24
CA CYS A 732 20.03 -10.68 -27.38
C CYS A 732 18.53 -10.99 -27.23
N PRO A 733 18.16 -12.03 -26.46
CA PRO A 733 16.78 -12.51 -26.37
C PRO A 733 15.89 -11.65 -25.45
N ASN A 734 16.48 -10.70 -24.72
CA ASN A 734 15.77 -9.87 -23.75
C ASN A 734 15.30 -8.55 -24.42
N PRO A 735 14.00 -8.21 -24.34
CA PRO A 735 13.51 -6.86 -24.65
C PRO A 735 14.27 -5.78 -23.88
N GLY A 736 14.28 -4.57 -24.43
CA GLY A 736 15.10 -3.44 -23.98
C GLY A 736 16.60 -3.60 -24.22
N THR A 737 17.03 -4.67 -24.90
CA THR A 737 18.42 -4.82 -25.37
C THR A 737 18.48 -4.90 -26.89
N TYR A 738 19.56 -4.39 -27.47
CA TYR A 738 19.86 -4.49 -28.89
C TYR A 738 21.28 -5.05 -29.08
N ARG A 739 21.50 -5.77 -30.18
CA ARG A 739 22.83 -6.19 -30.59
C ARG A 739 23.55 -5.01 -31.22
N ASN A 740 24.58 -4.49 -30.56
CA ASN A 740 25.43 -3.46 -31.13
C ASN A 740 26.26 -4.05 -32.29
N SER A 741 25.96 -3.62 -33.52
CA SER A 741 26.57 -4.14 -34.75
C SER A 741 28.06 -3.83 -34.93
N LEU A 742 28.67 -2.98 -34.08
CA LEU A 742 30.12 -2.73 -34.08
C LEU A 742 30.88 -3.64 -33.10
N THR A 743 30.25 -4.04 -31.99
CA THR A 743 30.87 -4.87 -30.94
C THR A 743 30.36 -6.30 -30.89
N ASN A 744 29.33 -6.63 -31.68
CA ASN A 744 28.60 -7.91 -31.66
C ASN A 744 28.21 -8.34 -30.24
N SER A 745 27.71 -7.40 -29.44
CA SER A 745 27.34 -7.64 -28.04
C SER A 745 26.01 -6.95 -27.70
N CYS A 746 25.31 -7.48 -26.70
CA CYS A 746 24.02 -6.94 -26.28
C CYS A 746 24.22 -5.69 -25.41
N ALA A 747 23.84 -4.54 -25.94
CA ALA A 747 23.74 -3.29 -25.21
C ALA A 747 22.31 -3.07 -24.72
N ASN A 748 22.13 -2.45 -23.56
CA ASN A 748 20.83 -1.95 -23.14
C ASN A 748 20.44 -0.76 -24.03
N CYS A 749 19.15 -0.55 -24.28
CA CYS A 749 18.70 0.70 -24.87
C CYS A 749 19.07 1.88 -23.95
N PRO A 750 19.72 2.93 -24.48
CA PRO A 750 20.02 4.15 -23.72
C PRO A 750 18.74 4.94 -23.43
N LEU A 751 18.81 5.90 -22.51
CA LEU A 751 17.68 6.77 -22.18
C LEU A 751 17.14 7.47 -23.45
N GLY A 752 15.82 7.43 -23.60
CA GLY A 752 15.14 7.98 -24.78
C GLY A 752 15.08 7.01 -25.96
N GLN A 753 15.46 5.75 -25.73
CA GLN A 753 15.23 4.65 -26.65
C GLN A 753 14.67 3.44 -25.90
N TYR A 754 13.75 2.73 -26.55
CA TYR A 754 13.10 1.52 -26.03
C TYR A 754 13.22 0.38 -27.05
N GLN A 755 12.99 -0.86 -26.62
CA GLN A 755 12.88 -1.97 -27.56
C GLN A 755 11.90 -3.04 -27.06
N ASN A 756 10.73 -3.15 -27.69
CA ASN A 756 9.70 -4.13 -27.35
C ASN A 756 9.90 -5.49 -28.03
N ILE A 757 10.75 -5.59 -29.06
CA ILE A 757 10.99 -6.83 -29.82
C ILE A 757 12.40 -7.38 -29.47
N PRO A 758 12.57 -8.67 -29.16
CA PRO A 758 13.89 -9.25 -28.93
C PRO A 758 14.71 -9.38 -30.23
N ARG A 759 16.02 -9.65 -30.10
CA ARG A 759 16.98 -9.93 -31.20
C ARG A 759 17.18 -8.80 -32.23
N GLN A 760 16.81 -7.56 -31.91
CA GLN A 760 17.00 -6.40 -32.78
C GLN A 760 18.44 -5.84 -32.72
N ASP A 761 18.84 -5.07 -33.73
CA ASP A 761 20.17 -4.46 -33.88
C ASP A 761 20.21 -2.94 -33.67
N ALA A 762 19.07 -2.36 -33.31
CA ALA A 762 18.91 -1.00 -32.81
C ALA A 762 17.77 -0.93 -31.78
N CYS A 763 17.67 0.19 -31.05
CA CYS A 763 16.49 0.54 -30.26
C CYS A 763 15.66 1.60 -30.98
N GLN A 764 14.36 1.64 -30.67
CA GLN A 764 13.40 2.60 -31.21
C GLN A 764 13.50 3.90 -30.41
N LEU A 765 13.50 5.05 -31.08
CA LEU A 765 13.57 6.37 -30.45
C LEU A 765 12.22 6.81 -29.88
N CYS A 766 12.25 7.50 -28.74
CA CYS A 766 11.11 8.28 -28.26
C CYS A 766 10.79 9.47 -29.21
N GLN A 767 9.59 10.02 -29.10
CA GLN A 767 9.18 11.23 -29.84
C GLN A 767 9.96 12.47 -29.36
N GLU A 768 10.05 13.50 -30.21
CA GLU A 768 10.79 14.73 -29.87
C GLU A 768 10.26 15.38 -28.57
N GLY A 769 11.15 15.64 -27.62
CA GLY A 769 10.79 16.15 -26.28
C GLY A 769 10.34 15.09 -25.28
N TYR A 770 10.50 13.80 -25.59
CA TYR A 770 10.23 12.67 -24.69
C TYR A 770 11.50 11.81 -24.51
N THR A 771 11.71 11.28 -23.31
CA THR A 771 12.77 10.32 -23.00
C THR A 771 12.25 9.22 -22.07
N THR A 772 13.02 8.15 -21.85
CA THR A 772 12.61 7.03 -20.98
C THR A 772 13.06 7.24 -19.54
N LYS A 773 12.33 6.69 -18.57
CA LYS A 773 12.69 6.75 -17.14
C LYS A 773 14.00 6.00 -16.83
N ASP A 774 14.14 4.82 -17.41
CA ASP A 774 15.26 3.90 -17.21
C ASP A 774 15.93 3.50 -18.53
N VAL A 775 17.19 3.06 -18.44
CA VAL A 775 17.86 2.30 -19.50
C VAL A 775 17.26 0.88 -19.57
N ARG A 776 17.30 0.25 -20.75
CA ARG A 776 16.58 -1.02 -21.03
C ARG A 776 15.04 -0.89 -20.95
N SER A 777 14.50 0.28 -21.31
CA SER A 777 13.06 0.44 -21.53
C SER A 777 12.52 -0.56 -22.57
N THR A 778 11.32 -1.09 -22.34
CA THR A 778 10.71 -2.15 -23.16
C THR A 778 9.40 -1.74 -23.83
N SER A 779 8.80 -0.60 -23.48
CA SER A 779 7.58 -0.08 -24.10
C SER A 779 7.75 1.35 -24.63
N SER A 780 7.00 1.67 -25.69
CA SER A 780 6.78 3.05 -26.11
C SER A 780 6.11 3.90 -25.02
N ASP A 781 5.36 3.27 -24.12
CA ASP A 781 4.68 3.95 -23.01
C ASP A 781 5.65 4.48 -21.96
N ASP A 782 6.88 3.96 -21.92
CA ASP A 782 7.95 4.44 -21.03
C ASP A 782 8.50 5.81 -21.45
N CYS A 783 8.26 6.23 -22.70
CA CYS A 783 8.61 7.56 -23.21
C CYS A 783 7.70 8.63 -22.57
N LYS A 784 8.22 9.33 -21.56
CA LYS A 784 7.54 10.45 -20.88
C LYS A 784 8.20 11.79 -21.23
N ARG A 785 7.56 12.92 -20.92
CA ARG A 785 8.04 14.27 -21.25
C ARG A 785 9.41 14.54 -20.61
N ASP A 786 10.42 14.83 -21.43
CA ASP A 786 11.77 15.14 -20.96
C ASP A 786 11.87 16.61 -20.50
N CYS A 787 12.18 16.81 -19.23
CA CYS A 787 12.30 18.14 -18.63
C CYS A 787 13.65 18.82 -18.94
N LEU A 788 13.75 20.13 -18.70
CA LEU A 788 14.98 20.91 -18.90
C LEU A 788 16.05 20.54 -17.85
N PRO A 789 17.34 20.93 -18.04
CA PRO A 789 18.34 20.86 -16.99
C PRO A 789 17.85 21.57 -15.72
N GLY A 790 18.18 21.00 -14.56
CA GLY A 790 17.68 21.47 -13.27
C GLY A 790 16.17 21.25 -13.04
N GLN A 791 15.50 20.42 -13.85
CA GLN A 791 14.09 20.05 -13.68
C GLN A 791 13.84 18.55 -13.83
N GLN A 792 12.92 18.01 -13.04
CA GLN A 792 12.38 16.64 -13.15
C GLN A 792 10.86 16.66 -13.44
N LEU A 793 10.31 15.55 -13.91
CA LEU A 793 8.88 15.42 -14.16
C LEU A 793 8.17 14.94 -12.89
N ASP A 794 7.20 15.73 -12.42
CA ASP A 794 6.24 15.27 -11.41
C ASP A 794 5.22 14.32 -12.06
N GLU A 795 5.16 13.07 -11.59
CA GLU A 795 4.26 12.04 -12.09
C GLU A 795 2.79 12.29 -11.72
N ALA A 796 2.50 13.14 -10.72
CA ALA A 796 1.13 13.48 -10.30
C ALA A 796 0.49 14.60 -11.15
N THR A 797 1.27 15.62 -11.56
CA THR A 797 0.77 16.71 -12.42
C THR A 797 1.16 16.60 -13.90
N GLY A 798 2.16 15.78 -14.25
CA GLY A 798 2.69 15.67 -15.61
C GLY A 798 3.47 16.90 -16.09
N GLN A 799 3.95 17.73 -15.14
CA GLN A 799 4.67 18.98 -15.39
C GLN A 799 6.11 18.89 -14.87
N CYS A 800 6.97 19.79 -15.37
CA CYS A 800 8.38 19.85 -14.98
C CYS A 800 8.57 20.79 -13.78
N GLU A 801 9.00 20.24 -12.65
CA GLU A 801 9.35 21.00 -11.44
C GLU A 801 10.87 21.22 -11.32
N PRO A 802 11.34 22.32 -10.72
CA PRO A 802 12.77 22.53 -10.47
C PRO A 802 13.30 21.58 -9.41
N CYS A 803 14.52 21.07 -9.59
CA CYS A 803 15.15 20.13 -8.66
C CYS A 803 15.14 20.66 -7.21
N PRO A 804 14.73 19.88 -6.21
CA PRO A 804 14.74 20.31 -4.81
C PRO A 804 16.16 20.64 -4.34
N LYS A 805 16.30 21.60 -3.42
CA LYS A 805 17.59 22.04 -2.89
C LYS A 805 18.33 20.85 -2.25
N GLY A 806 19.58 20.64 -2.65
CA GLY A 806 20.36 19.42 -2.31
C GLY A 806 20.42 18.39 -3.43
N SER A 807 19.72 18.62 -4.54
CA SER A 807 19.78 17.83 -5.77
C SER A 807 19.99 18.71 -7.01
N TYR A 808 20.54 18.14 -8.07
CA TYR A 808 20.81 18.78 -9.35
C TYR A 808 20.42 17.88 -10.53
N ARG A 809 20.24 18.42 -11.74
CA ARG A 809 20.12 17.60 -12.97
C ARG A 809 20.87 18.24 -14.13
N SER A 810 21.96 17.62 -14.54
CA SER A 810 22.91 18.21 -15.51
C SER A 810 22.63 17.92 -16.97
N LYS A 811 21.84 16.89 -17.27
CA LYS A 811 21.47 16.50 -18.64
C LYS A 811 22.69 16.28 -19.56
N ALA A 812 23.82 15.88 -18.98
CA ALA A 812 25.08 15.68 -19.68
C ALA A 812 25.05 14.38 -20.50
N LEU A 813 25.62 14.42 -21.72
CA LEU A 813 25.68 13.27 -22.62
C LEU A 813 26.39 12.07 -21.95
N GLY A 814 25.63 11.02 -21.68
CA GLY A 814 26.12 9.79 -21.03
C GLY A 814 25.98 9.74 -19.51
N GLN A 815 25.46 10.78 -18.86
CA GLN A 815 25.16 10.82 -17.41
C GLN A 815 23.78 11.42 -17.07
N ASP A 816 22.93 11.67 -18.08
CA ASP A 816 21.56 12.12 -17.86
C ASP A 816 20.77 11.12 -16.98
N SER A 817 19.88 11.66 -16.18
CA SER A 817 19.05 10.96 -15.19
C SER A 817 17.64 11.51 -15.30
N TRP A 818 16.65 10.62 -15.23
CA TRP A 818 15.24 11.01 -15.32
C TRP A 818 14.82 11.95 -14.17
N THR A 819 15.27 11.63 -12.95
CA THR A 819 15.08 12.43 -11.75
C THR A 819 16.31 13.30 -11.46
N CYS A 820 16.15 14.28 -10.57
CA CYS A 820 17.29 14.98 -9.99
C CYS A 820 18.18 14.01 -9.19
N GLN A 821 19.49 14.26 -9.21
CA GLN A 821 20.53 13.50 -8.51
C GLN A 821 20.90 14.25 -7.24
N ASP A 822 20.96 13.54 -6.11
CA ASP A 822 21.43 14.13 -4.85
C ASP A 822 22.91 14.52 -4.93
N CYS A 823 23.27 15.61 -4.26
CA CYS A 823 24.63 16.16 -4.25
C CYS A 823 25.71 15.22 -3.70
N GLY A 824 25.34 14.22 -2.87
CA GLY A 824 26.27 13.29 -2.22
C GLY A 824 27.22 13.96 -1.21
N ASN A 825 28.09 13.16 -0.58
CA ASN A 825 29.21 13.60 0.27
C ASN A 825 28.89 14.72 1.28
N GLU A 826 27.72 14.69 1.91
CA GLU A 826 27.23 15.74 2.82
C GLU A 826 27.23 17.15 2.19
N MET A 827 26.92 17.30 0.90
CA MET A 827 26.88 18.58 0.19
C MET A 827 25.45 18.97 -0.23
N THR A 828 25.20 20.27 -0.41
CA THR A 828 23.90 20.84 -0.82
C THR A 828 24.09 22.05 -1.74
N THR A 829 23.02 22.41 -2.44
CA THR A 829 22.98 23.53 -3.39
C THR A 829 22.58 24.84 -2.70
N SER A 830 22.83 25.98 -3.37
CA SER A 830 22.40 27.31 -2.88
C SER A 830 20.87 27.48 -2.86
N GLY A 831 20.16 26.83 -3.79
CA GLY A 831 18.71 26.83 -3.93
C GLY A 831 18.21 25.67 -4.81
N PRO A 832 16.90 25.61 -5.09
CA PRO A 832 16.34 24.63 -6.04
C PRO A 832 16.70 24.98 -7.49
N GLY A 833 16.62 23.99 -8.38
CA GLY A 833 16.87 24.14 -9.82
C GLY A 833 18.34 24.06 -10.24
N ALA A 834 19.20 23.42 -9.45
CA ALA A 834 20.63 23.27 -9.75
C ALA A 834 20.88 22.41 -11.01
N VAL A 835 21.88 22.81 -11.80
CA VAL A 835 22.13 22.30 -13.15
C VAL A 835 23.47 21.57 -13.28
N GLN A 836 24.37 21.63 -12.31
CA GLN A 836 25.64 20.87 -12.35
C GLN A 836 26.01 20.36 -10.95
N VAL A 837 26.83 19.30 -10.89
CA VAL A 837 27.35 18.79 -9.61
C VAL A 837 28.21 19.84 -8.88
N ASP A 838 28.82 20.77 -9.62
CA ASP A 838 29.59 21.89 -9.04
C ASP A 838 28.71 22.92 -8.31
N ASP A 839 27.38 22.90 -8.49
CA ASP A 839 26.42 23.67 -7.69
C ASP A 839 26.30 23.11 -6.24
N CYS A 840 26.71 21.87 -6.01
CA CYS A 840 26.73 21.18 -4.72
C CYS A 840 27.99 21.55 -3.91
N ASN A 841 28.16 22.84 -3.63
CA ASN A 841 29.37 23.41 -3.04
C ASN A 841 29.22 23.88 -1.58
N ILE A 842 28.07 23.62 -0.95
CA ILE A 842 27.80 23.97 0.46
C ILE A 842 27.79 22.68 1.30
N ALA A 843 28.63 22.57 2.32
CA ALA A 843 28.62 21.41 3.21
C ALA A 843 27.40 21.41 4.14
N THR A 844 26.88 20.22 4.43
CA THR A 844 25.60 19.93 5.09
C THR A 844 25.89 19.23 6.40
N CYS A 845 26.12 20.01 7.45
CA CYS A 845 26.57 19.47 8.72
C CYS A 845 25.55 18.54 9.38
N SER A 846 25.99 17.35 9.79
CA SER A 846 25.18 16.37 10.50
C SER A 846 24.60 16.96 11.80
N ALA A 847 23.47 16.43 12.28
CA ALA A 847 22.84 16.84 13.54
C ALA A 847 23.86 16.91 14.69
N GLY A 848 23.73 17.94 15.53
CA GLY A 848 24.74 18.31 16.54
C GLY A 848 25.88 19.20 16.03
N PHE A 849 26.02 19.45 14.73
CA PHE A 849 27.08 20.31 14.17
C PHE A 849 26.51 21.46 13.33
N GLY A 850 26.88 22.71 13.64
CA GLY A 850 26.47 23.89 12.88
C GLY A 850 27.50 24.31 11.83
N TYR A 851 27.05 24.73 10.66
CA TYR A 851 27.95 25.24 9.62
C TYR A 851 28.42 26.68 9.92
N ASP A 852 29.74 26.88 10.00
CA ASP A 852 30.38 28.19 10.09
C ASP A 852 30.71 28.74 8.69
N ARG A 853 30.01 29.81 8.28
CA ARG A 853 30.22 30.47 6.98
C ARG A 853 31.56 31.20 6.84
N THR A 854 32.25 31.49 7.93
CA THR A 854 33.55 32.18 7.93
C THR A 854 34.73 31.21 7.93
N LEU A 855 34.54 30.01 8.48
CA LEU A 855 35.55 28.95 8.55
C LEU A 855 35.30 27.79 7.55
N ALA A 856 34.21 27.86 6.79
CA ALA A 856 33.80 26.91 5.76
C ALA A 856 33.74 25.43 6.22
N LYS A 857 33.38 25.21 7.49
CA LYS A 857 33.39 23.89 8.13
C LYS A 857 32.26 23.74 9.14
N CYS A 858 31.94 22.48 9.43
CA CYS A 858 31.08 22.10 10.54
C CYS A 858 31.82 22.24 11.87
N LEU A 859 31.15 22.82 12.87
CA LEU A 859 31.62 22.91 14.25
C LEU A 859 30.60 22.24 15.17
N GLU A 860 31.09 21.47 16.14
CA GLU A 860 30.23 20.87 17.17
C GLU A 860 29.48 21.95 17.95
N CYS A 861 28.17 21.75 18.14
CA CYS A 861 27.38 22.61 19.00
C CYS A 861 27.89 22.50 20.45
N PRO A 862 28.30 23.60 21.11
CA PRO A 862 28.80 23.55 22.47
C PRO A 862 27.69 23.20 23.46
N ALA A 863 28.07 22.66 24.62
CA ALA A 863 27.18 22.49 25.77
C ALA A 863 26.31 23.74 26.04
N ASN A 864 25.09 23.51 26.54
CA ASN A 864 23.96 24.45 26.58
C ASN A 864 23.26 24.73 25.22
N THR A 865 23.76 24.17 24.11
CA THR A 865 23.12 24.22 22.80
C THR A 865 22.92 22.83 22.19
N TYR A 866 22.06 22.73 21.18
CA TYR A 866 21.78 21.52 20.40
C TYR A 866 21.49 21.88 18.95
N GLN A 867 21.52 20.89 18.06
CA GLN A 867 21.02 21.03 16.69
C GLN A 867 20.40 19.72 16.21
N ASP A 868 19.13 19.79 15.85
CA ASP A 868 18.18 18.68 15.75
C ASP A 868 17.91 18.14 14.34
N LEU A 869 18.41 18.83 13.31
CA LEU A 869 18.34 18.43 11.90
C LEU A 869 19.67 18.72 11.24
N ASP A 870 19.98 17.96 10.19
CA ASP A 870 21.16 18.17 9.36
C ASP A 870 21.07 19.50 8.58
N GLY A 871 22.22 20.09 8.25
CA GLY A 871 22.34 21.24 7.35
C GLY A 871 22.01 22.63 7.93
N GLN A 872 21.88 22.79 9.25
CA GLN A 872 21.66 24.12 9.86
C GLN A 872 22.98 24.91 10.04
N PHE A 873 22.85 26.23 10.11
CA PHE A 873 23.96 27.18 10.27
C PHE A 873 24.13 27.59 11.73
N LEU A 874 25.36 27.96 12.13
CA LEU A 874 25.60 28.59 13.43
C LEU A 874 24.85 29.94 13.57
N PRO A 875 24.43 30.33 14.80
CA PRO A 875 24.62 29.63 16.07
C PRO A 875 23.61 28.49 16.30
N CYS A 876 24.05 27.43 16.99
CA CYS A 876 23.19 26.31 17.39
C CYS A 876 22.05 26.74 18.33
N LYS A 877 20.95 25.98 18.33
CA LYS A 877 19.76 26.26 19.14
C LYS A 877 20.10 26.19 20.63
N SER A 878 19.84 27.26 21.38
CA SER A 878 20.01 27.26 22.84
C SER A 878 18.93 26.41 23.52
N CYS A 879 19.26 25.77 24.65
CA CYS A 879 18.27 25.06 25.46
C CYS A 879 17.18 26.00 26.02
N PRO A 880 15.99 25.46 26.36
CA PRO A 880 14.96 26.19 27.09
C PRO A 880 15.45 26.70 28.46
N THR A 881 14.72 27.67 29.01
CA THR A 881 15.06 28.35 30.26
C THR A 881 15.37 27.38 31.40
N ASN A 882 16.53 27.55 32.03
CA ASN A 882 17.09 26.74 33.12
C ASN A 882 17.43 25.27 32.77
N GLN A 883 17.48 24.90 31.50
CA GLN A 883 17.93 23.58 31.03
C GLN A 883 19.27 23.67 30.30
N ILE A 884 20.07 22.60 30.36
CA ILE A 884 21.37 22.51 29.68
C ILE A 884 21.56 21.14 29.00
N THR A 885 22.28 21.14 27.88
CA THR A 885 22.93 19.95 27.31
C THR A 885 24.32 19.82 27.93
N VAL A 886 24.62 18.64 28.50
CA VAL A 886 25.85 18.39 29.28
C VAL A 886 27.04 17.96 28.39
N ARG A 887 26.82 17.86 27.07
CA ARG A 887 27.81 17.41 26.08
C ARG A 887 27.82 18.35 24.88
N ASN A 888 28.94 18.40 24.19
CA ASN A 888 29.01 19.01 22.85
C ASN A 888 28.38 18.04 21.82
N ALA A 889 28.04 18.58 20.65
CA ALA A 889 27.38 17.89 19.56
C ALA A 889 26.02 17.24 19.90
N THR A 890 25.26 17.82 20.83
CA THR A 890 23.94 17.28 21.19
C THR A 890 22.92 17.47 20.07
N VAL A 891 22.20 16.39 19.75
CA VAL A 891 21.31 16.28 18.58
C VAL A 891 19.82 16.47 18.90
N SER A 892 19.45 16.77 20.15
CA SER A 892 18.03 16.82 20.55
C SER A 892 17.75 17.82 21.66
N GLN A 893 16.62 18.52 21.54
CA GLN A 893 16.06 19.35 22.61
C GLN A 893 15.67 18.52 23.85
N LEU A 894 15.39 17.22 23.69
CA LEU A 894 15.05 16.32 24.81
C LEU A 894 16.26 16.01 25.73
N GLU A 895 17.48 16.28 25.27
CA GLU A 895 18.70 16.20 26.10
C GLU A 895 18.99 17.51 26.87
N CYS A 896 18.23 18.59 26.62
CA CYS A 896 18.23 19.77 27.49
C CYS A 896 17.58 19.40 28.83
N SER A 897 18.40 19.25 29.87
CA SER A 897 17.99 18.73 31.18
C SER A 897 18.19 19.78 32.29
N PHE A 898 17.35 19.72 33.33
CA PHE A 898 17.56 20.53 34.53
C PHE A 898 18.70 19.91 35.37
N PRO A 899 19.85 20.57 35.58
CA PRO A 899 21.05 19.95 36.14
C PRO A 899 20.92 19.50 37.60
N CYS A 900 19.92 20.01 38.33
CA CYS A 900 19.61 19.63 39.71
C CYS A 900 18.64 18.44 39.84
N SER A 901 18.31 17.74 38.76
CA SER A 901 17.40 16.58 38.77
C SER A 901 17.98 15.37 39.52
N LEU A 902 17.12 14.62 40.22
CA LEU A 902 17.49 13.41 40.97
C LEU A 902 18.05 12.32 40.03
N GLY A 903 19.38 12.27 39.92
CA GLY A 903 20.11 11.37 39.04
C GLY A 903 21.35 11.99 38.38
N SER A 904 21.50 13.33 38.40
CA SER A 904 22.70 13.97 37.85
C SER A 904 23.96 13.64 38.67
N THR A 905 25.03 13.29 37.98
CA THR A 905 26.29 12.81 38.58
C THR A 905 27.19 13.94 39.11
N LEU A 906 26.72 15.19 39.12
CA LEU A 906 27.51 16.37 39.53
C LEU A 906 27.84 16.38 41.04
N CYS A 907 26.87 16.06 41.91
CA CYS A 907 26.99 16.24 43.36
C CYS A 907 26.65 14.98 44.16
N SER A 908 27.36 14.75 45.28
CA SER A 908 27.12 13.60 46.15
C SER A 908 25.82 13.75 46.95
N ILE A 909 24.78 13.03 46.54
CA ILE A 909 23.41 13.10 47.10
C ILE A 909 23.32 12.91 48.63
N THR A 910 24.30 12.28 49.27
CA THR A 910 24.31 12.01 50.72
C THR A 910 24.84 13.17 51.58
N SER A 911 25.71 14.03 51.05
CA SER A 911 26.38 15.08 51.84
C SER A 911 26.44 16.46 51.17
N GLN A 912 26.06 16.56 49.89
CA GLN A 912 26.11 17.79 49.09
C GLN A 912 24.74 18.15 48.49
N ILE A 913 24.58 19.43 48.17
CA ILE A 913 23.46 20.02 47.44
C ILE A 913 24.02 20.83 46.26
N CYS A 914 23.32 20.82 45.13
CA CYS A 914 23.67 21.62 43.97
C CYS A 914 23.12 23.04 44.13
N VAL A 915 23.92 24.04 43.78
CA VAL A 915 23.60 25.47 43.91
C VAL A 915 23.98 26.19 42.63
N ASP A 916 23.15 27.15 42.22
CA ASP A 916 23.42 28.04 41.09
C ASP A 916 24.60 28.98 41.42
N ASP A 917 25.58 29.08 40.52
CA ASP A 917 26.70 30.00 40.61
C ASP A 917 26.77 30.91 39.37
N SER A 918 25.79 31.79 39.30
CA SER A 918 25.67 32.87 38.33
C SER A 918 26.80 33.93 38.38
N SER A 919 27.89 33.70 39.13
CA SER A 919 28.95 34.70 39.38
C SER A 919 30.31 34.42 38.71
N ALA A 920 30.54 33.20 38.21
CA ALA A 920 31.82 32.83 37.58
C ALA A 920 31.71 32.63 36.05
N THR A 921 30.92 31.65 35.60
CA THR A 921 30.75 31.29 34.18
C THR A 921 29.35 30.74 33.86
N GLY A 922 28.32 31.12 34.62
CA GLY A 922 26.93 30.70 34.36
C GLY A 922 26.73 29.19 34.50
N GLY A 923 27.10 28.62 35.66
CA GLY A 923 27.05 27.19 35.90
C GLY A 923 26.74 26.84 37.35
N TYR A 924 26.59 25.54 37.63
CA TYR A 924 26.14 25.04 38.93
C TYR A 924 27.30 24.38 39.70
N ARG A 925 27.35 24.57 41.03
CA ARG A 925 28.39 24.00 41.91
C ARG A 925 27.80 23.17 43.05
N CYS A 926 28.63 22.34 43.68
CA CYS A 926 28.23 21.50 44.82
C CYS A 926 28.74 22.06 46.15
N ASP A 927 27.84 22.40 47.06
CA ASP A 927 28.13 22.79 48.45
C ASP A 927 27.58 21.76 49.45
N CYS A 928 28.05 21.80 50.70
CA CYS A 928 27.69 20.80 51.71
C CYS A 928 26.27 21.04 52.29
N LYS A 929 25.49 19.97 52.50
CA LYS A 929 24.20 20.04 53.22
C LYS A 929 24.39 20.48 54.67
N ASP A 930 23.40 21.13 55.28
CA ASP A 930 23.53 21.79 56.60
C ASP A 930 24.03 20.94 57.77
N ALA A 931 23.86 19.62 57.75
CA ALA A 931 24.44 18.74 58.78
C ALA A 931 25.96 18.47 58.58
N TYR A 932 26.56 19.01 57.52
CA TYR A 932 27.93 18.74 57.07
C TYR A 932 28.72 20.05 56.88
N SER A 933 30.04 19.97 56.92
CA SER A 933 30.95 21.10 56.71
C SER A 933 32.12 20.66 55.83
N ARG A 934 32.60 21.55 54.95
CA ARG A 934 33.72 21.28 54.05
C ARG A 934 35.02 21.21 54.87
N VAL A 935 35.68 20.05 54.85
CA VAL A 935 36.98 19.79 55.52
C VAL A 935 37.85 19.04 54.53
N GLN A 936 39.05 19.54 54.23
CA GLN A 936 39.96 18.94 53.22
C GLN A 936 39.23 18.58 51.90
N ASN A 937 38.46 19.54 51.38
CA ASN A 937 37.60 19.42 50.19
C ASN A 937 36.48 18.36 50.20
N THR A 938 36.24 17.65 51.30
CA THR A 938 35.11 16.72 51.46
C THR A 938 34.08 17.22 52.48
N CYS A 939 32.80 16.88 52.28
CA CYS A 939 31.72 17.29 53.18
C CYS A 939 31.62 16.31 54.35
N THR A 940 32.23 16.66 55.49
CA THR A 940 32.24 15.85 56.71
C THR A 940 31.10 16.26 57.64
N HIS A 941 30.35 15.29 58.19
CA HIS A 941 29.24 15.59 59.10
C HIS A 941 29.71 16.37 60.33
N LYS A 942 29.02 17.45 60.71
CA LYS A 942 29.46 18.43 61.73
C LYS A 942 29.75 17.78 63.10
N CYS A 943 28.94 16.80 63.53
CA CYS A 943 29.23 16.02 64.77
C CYS A 943 30.47 15.09 64.71
N ASN A 944 31.14 14.95 63.57
CA ASN A 944 32.38 14.18 63.44
C ASN A 944 33.62 15.08 63.49
N ILE A 945 33.43 16.40 63.50
CA ILE A 945 34.50 17.39 63.65
C ILE A 945 34.76 17.57 65.16
N PRO A 946 36.00 17.38 65.65
CA PRO A 946 36.31 17.50 67.07
C PRO A 946 35.87 18.85 67.66
N ASN A 947 35.21 18.80 68.81
CA ASN A 947 34.74 19.96 69.58
C ASN A 947 33.82 20.95 68.82
N TYR A 948 33.11 20.50 67.76
CA TYR A 948 32.27 21.39 66.92
C TYR A 948 31.20 22.18 67.70
N CYS A 949 30.60 21.56 68.73
CA CYS A 949 29.58 22.18 69.57
C CYS A 949 30.14 22.94 70.80
N GLY A 950 31.47 23.08 70.89
CA GLY A 950 32.17 23.63 72.06
C GLY A 950 32.09 22.73 73.30
N GLU A 951 32.93 23.02 74.30
CA GLU A 951 33.06 22.20 75.52
C GLU A 951 31.83 22.20 76.44
N LYS A 952 30.79 22.96 76.07
CA LYS A 952 29.51 23.12 76.79
C LYS A 952 28.30 22.76 75.91
N GLY A 953 28.52 22.12 74.76
CA GLY A 953 27.46 21.65 73.86
C GLY A 953 27.60 20.18 73.46
N VAL A 954 26.50 19.43 73.46
CA VAL A 954 26.44 18.02 73.03
C VAL A 954 25.84 17.93 71.63
N CYS A 955 26.45 17.15 70.73
CA CYS A 955 26.05 17.11 69.31
C CYS A 955 24.98 16.04 69.04
N GLN A 956 23.76 16.47 68.69
CA GLN A 956 22.70 15.60 68.18
C GLN A 956 22.84 15.47 66.65
N ARG A 957 22.80 14.24 66.12
CA ARG A 957 22.97 13.98 64.67
C ARG A 957 21.69 14.13 63.83
N SER A 958 20.51 13.81 64.38
CA SER A 958 19.24 13.83 63.63
C SER A 958 18.09 14.36 64.50
N PRO A 959 17.43 15.48 64.12
CA PRO A 959 17.99 16.52 63.26
C PRO A 959 19.33 17.04 63.82
N PHE A 960 20.21 17.54 62.97
CA PHE A 960 21.50 18.07 63.41
C PHE A 960 21.32 19.34 64.27
N ARG A 961 21.84 19.32 65.50
CA ARG A 961 21.94 20.51 66.37
C ARG A 961 22.92 20.30 67.53
N CYS A 962 23.49 21.38 68.02
CA CYS A 962 24.20 21.41 69.30
C CYS A 962 23.23 21.71 70.45
N LEU A 963 23.22 20.87 71.48
CA LEU A 963 22.43 21.02 72.69
C LEU A 963 23.30 21.65 73.79
N CYS A 964 23.00 22.88 74.16
CA CYS A 964 23.81 23.66 75.10
C CYS A 964 23.45 23.38 76.57
N THR A 965 24.45 23.38 77.45
CA THR A 965 24.21 23.38 78.90
C THR A 965 23.84 24.79 79.39
N GLU A 966 23.21 24.85 80.57
CA GLU A 966 22.56 26.08 81.06
C GLU A 966 23.50 27.31 81.10
N GLY A 967 22.98 28.45 80.66
CA GLY A 967 23.72 29.71 80.58
C GLY A 967 24.54 29.93 79.31
N TYR A 968 24.62 28.94 78.40
CA TYR A 968 25.29 29.05 77.10
C TYR A 968 24.30 28.98 75.93
N THR A 969 24.55 29.76 74.88
CA THR A 969 23.66 29.97 73.73
C THR A 969 24.44 30.08 72.41
N GLY A 970 23.72 30.18 71.29
CA GLY A 970 24.27 30.19 69.93
C GLY A 970 24.52 28.77 69.38
N GLU A 971 24.67 28.65 68.06
CA GLU A 971 24.69 27.36 67.33
C GLU A 971 25.78 26.37 67.77
N ARG A 972 26.84 26.87 68.43
CA ARG A 972 27.96 26.08 68.97
C ARG A 972 28.18 26.31 70.47
N CYS A 973 27.11 26.67 71.18
CA CYS A 973 27.06 26.79 72.65
C CYS A 973 28.18 27.63 73.27
N SER A 974 28.60 28.68 72.59
CA SER A 974 29.78 29.49 72.93
C SER A 974 29.44 30.89 73.45
N ILE A 975 28.17 31.33 73.33
CA ILE A 975 27.75 32.70 73.62
C ILE A 975 27.09 32.79 74.99
N ARG A 976 27.56 33.73 75.82
CA ARG A 976 26.93 34.13 77.10
C ARG A 976 26.59 35.63 77.01
N PRO A 977 25.31 36.02 76.83
CA PRO A 977 24.95 37.40 76.54
C PRO A 977 25.27 38.42 77.65
N ALA A 978 25.67 39.62 77.23
CA ALA A 978 25.73 40.85 78.01
C ALA A 978 24.93 41.96 77.29
N ALA A 979 24.71 43.11 77.92
CA ALA A 979 23.62 44.03 77.55
C ALA A 979 23.96 45.17 76.57
N SER A 980 22.88 45.74 76.00
CA SER A 980 22.70 47.11 75.45
C SER A 980 23.06 47.47 73.99
N THR A 981 22.07 48.09 73.30
CA THR A 981 22.12 49.21 72.30
C THR A 981 22.96 49.06 70.99
N GLN A 982 22.66 49.71 69.85
CA GLN A 982 21.66 50.76 69.49
C GLN A 982 21.28 50.72 67.96
N SER A 983 20.34 51.57 67.52
CA SER A 983 19.88 51.81 66.12
C SER A 983 20.73 52.88 65.38
N SER A 984 20.50 53.36 64.14
CA SER A 984 19.32 53.44 63.23
C SER A 984 19.73 53.77 61.78
N ASP A 985 19.01 53.25 60.77
CA ASP A 985 18.40 53.98 59.61
C ASP A 985 18.04 53.01 58.44
N LYS A 986 17.01 53.23 57.60
CA LYS A 986 15.70 53.91 57.80
C LYS A 986 14.73 53.54 56.66
N VAL A 987 13.43 53.38 56.97
CA VAL A 987 12.26 53.38 56.05
C VAL A 987 12.26 52.40 54.87
N GLU A 988 11.64 51.22 55.04
CA GLU A 988 10.59 50.69 54.13
C GLU A 988 9.83 49.48 54.75
N THR A 989 9.07 49.67 55.83
CA THR A 989 8.29 48.55 56.44
C THR A 989 7.03 49.01 57.18
N LEU A 990 6.18 49.81 56.53
CA LEU A 990 4.91 50.29 57.12
C LEU A 990 3.62 49.92 56.35
N VAL A 991 3.74 49.23 55.21
CA VAL A 991 2.59 48.99 54.30
C VAL A 991 1.97 47.59 54.43
N ILE A 992 2.78 46.55 54.61
CA ILE A 992 2.29 45.14 54.54
C ILE A 992 1.60 44.66 55.84
N ALA A 993 1.98 45.22 57.00
CA ALA A 993 1.46 44.79 58.31
C ALA A 993 -0.02 45.19 58.57
N VAL A 994 -0.48 46.30 57.97
CA VAL A 994 -1.87 46.78 58.14
C VAL A 994 -2.84 46.00 57.25
N VAL A 995 -2.46 45.72 56.01
CA VAL A 995 -3.32 45.00 55.05
C VAL A 995 -3.56 43.55 55.49
N THR A 996 -2.52 42.88 55.98
CA THR A 996 -2.61 41.48 56.44
C THR A 996 -3.46 41.32 57.72
N THR A 997 -3.37 42.25 58.67
CA THR A 997 -4.16 42.20 59.91
C THR A 997 -5.64 42.53 59.71
N VAL A 998 -5.98 43.50 58.84
CA VAL A 998 -7.38 43.84 58.53
C VAL A 998 -8.09 42.69 57.79
N CYS A 999 -7.45 42.11 56.77
CA CYS A 999 -8.02 40.96 56.05
C CYS A 999 -8.18 39.73 56.96
N GLY A 1000 -7.22 39.46 57.85
CA GLY A 1000 -7.31 38.37 58.82
C GLY A 1000 -8.50 38.51 59.78
N LEU A 1001 -8.73 39.70 60.32
CA LEU A 1001 -9.84 39.97 61.25
C LEU A 1001 -11.22 39.84 60.58
N LEU A 1002 -11.36 40.27 59.31
CA LEU A 1002 -12.60 40.08 58.54
C LEU A 1002 -12.91 38.60 58.28
N PHE A 1003 -11.91 37.80 57.94
CA PHE A 1003 -12.08 36.36 57.72
C PHE A 1003 -12.45 35.63 59.02
N LEU A 1004 -11.88 36.05 60.14
CA LEU A 1004 -12.17 35.49 61.47
C LEU A 1004 -13.60 35.84 61.95
N LEU A 1005 -14.08 37.06 61.66
CA LEU A 1005 -15.47 37.46 61.91
C LEU A 1005 -16.48 36.62 61.09
N LEU A 1006 -16.21 36.37 59.81
CA LEU A 1006 -17.06 35.52 58.97
C LEU A 1006 -17.10 34.06 59.46
N LEU A 1007 -15.96 33.52 59.89
CA LEU A 1007 -15.89 32.19 60.51
C LEU A 1007 -16.70 32.12 61.81
N ILE A 1008 -16.62 33.14 62.67
CA ILE A 1008 -17.42 33.21 63.91
C ILE A 1008 -18.92 33.17 63.59
N VAL A 1009 -19.39 33.91 62.58
CA VAL A 1009 -20.81 33.89 62.17
C VAL A 1009 -21.24 32.49 61.69
N CYS A 1010 -20.44 31.83 60.85
CA CYS A 1010 -20.74 30.46 60.40
C CYS A 1010 -20.77 29.45 61.55
N ILE A 1011 -19.83 29.53 62.50
CA ILE A 1011 -19.74 28.62 63.64
C ILE A 1011 -20.94 28.79 64.59
N CYS A 1012 -21.50 29.99 64.73
CA CYS A 1012 -22.71 30.22 65.51
C CYS A 1012 -23.98 29.55 64.94
N VAL A 1013 -24.05 29.29 63.62
CA VAL A 1013 -25.24 28.69 62.98
C VAL A 1013 -25.27 27.17 63.11
N VAL A 1014 -24.11 26.51 63.07
CA VAL A 1014 -24.01 25.03 63.11
C VAL A 1014 -24.16 24.45 64.53
N ALA A 1015 -24.08 25.29 65.56
CA ALA A 1015 -24.12 24.91 66.99
C ALA A 1015 -25.50 24.42 67.52
N LYS A 1016 -26.28 23.64 66.74
CA LYS A 1016 -27.62 23.19 67.16
C LYS A 1016 -28.08 21.79 66.70
N ARG A 1017 -27.23 20.75 66.82
CA ARG A 1017 -27.67 19.37 67.18
C ARG A 1017 -26.56 18.50 67.80
N ARG A 1018 -26.99 17.71 68.80
CA ARG A 1018 -26.29 16.74 69.67
C ARG A 1018 -26.10 15.37 68.95
N ALA A 1019 -25.33 14.37 69.41
CA ALA A 1019 -24.14 14.30 70.30
C ALA A 1019 -23.54 12.85 70.33
N VAL A 1020 -22.26 12.78 70.74
CA VAL A 1020 -21.41 11.68 71.31
C VAL A 1020 -22.14 10.62 72.19
N PRO A 1021 -21.64 9.36 72.42
CA PRO A 1021 -20.34 8.70 72.10
C PRO A 1021 -20.49 7.53 71.05
N ALA A 1022 -19.73 6.42 70.90
CA ALA A 1022 -18.58 5.70 71.55
C ALA A 1022 -17.97 4.68 70.52
N SER A 1023 -16.89 3.86 70.68
CA SER A 1023 -15.67 3.82 71.54
C SER A 1023 -14.65 2.72 71.06
N THR A 1024 -13.47 2.65 71.70
CA THR A 1024 -12.38 1.63 71.76
C THR A 1024 -12.77 0.13 71.72
N SER A 1025 -11.94 -0.89 71.33
CA SER A 1025 -10.54 -1.00 70.80
C SER A 1025 -10.19 -2.50 70.49
N VAL A 1026 -8.88 -2.85 70.29
CA VAL A 1026 -8.21 -4.20 70.43
C VAL A 1026 -7.91 -5.03 69.14
N THR A 1027 -6.65 -4.90 68.66
CA THR A 1027 -5.57 -5.91 68.34
C THR A 1027 -5.78 -7.44 68.45
N PRO A 1028 -4.86 -8.34 67.98
CA PRO A 1028 -3.83 -8.27 66.92
C PRO A 1028 -3.56 -9.61 66.11
N ASP A 1029 -2.45 -9.63 65.34
CA ASP A 1029 -1.44 -10.71 65.14
C ASP A 1029 -1.57 -11.92 64.16
N TYR A 1030 -0.51 -12.02 63.33
CA TYR A 1030 0.33 -13.18 62.90
C TYR A 1030 -0.11 -14.31 61.94
N GLU A 1031 0.77 -14.55 60.94
CA GLU A 1031 1.50 -15.78 60.51
C GLU A 1031 0.94 -17.21 60.80
N GLU A 1032 1.24 -18.29 60.05
CA GLU A 1032 2.04 -18.51 58.82
C GLU A 1032 1.55 -19.77 58.04
N ARG A 1033 2.19 -20.07 56.89
CA ARG A 1033 2.36 -21.37 56.15
C ARG A 1033 1.57 -22.64 56.59
N GLY A 1034 1.10 -23.44 55.61
CA GLY A 1034 0.90 -24.89 55.85
C GLY A 1034 0.21 -25.74 54.76
N SER A 1035 0.99 -26.33 53.86
CA SER A 1035 0.61 -27.26 52.77
C SER A 1035 -0.39 -28.44 53.03
N MET A 1036 -1.17 -28.74 51.97
CA MET A 1036 -1.46 -30.07 51.38
C MET A 1036 -2.60 -31.00 51.90
N ALA A 1037 -2.98 -31.91 50.98
CA ALA A 1037 -3.74 -33.18 51.10
C ALA A 1037 -5.27 -33.18 50.92
N SER A 1038 -5.67 -33.46 49.67
CA SER A 1038 -7.00 -33.91 49.18
C SER A 1038 -7.58 -35.14 49.93
N HIS A 1039 -8.90 -35.19 50.15
CA HIS A 1039 -9.82 -36.09 49.41
C HIS A 1039 -11.32 -35.82 49.69
N SER A 1040 -12.21 -36.49 48.95
CA SER A 1040 -13.65 -36.16 48.76
C SER A 1040 -14.58 -37.30 49.20
N VAL A 1041 -15.90 -37.06 49.39
CA VAL A 1041 -17.05 -37.80 48.77
C VAL A 1041 -18.42 -37.62 49.50
N LYS A 1042 -19.46 -37.16 48.75
CA LYS A 1042 -20.95 -37.25 48.95
C LYS A 1042 -21.62 -36.59 50.19
N GLY A 1043 -22.91 -36.20 50.16
CA GLY A 1043 -23.93 -36.20 49.07
C GLY A 1043 -25.38 -35.84 49.56
N TYR A 1044 -26.40 -36.06 48.70
CA TYR A 1044 -27.88 -35.97 48.86
C TYR A 1044 -28.63 -34.61 48.65
N ASP A 1045 -29.38 -34.54 47.53
CA ASP A 1045 -30.85 -34.32 47.28
C ASP A 1045 -31.64 -33.20 48.03
N ASP A 1046 -32.82 -32.70 47.61
CA ASP A 1046 -33.89 -33.20 46.70
C ASP A 1046 -34.76 -32.06 46.05
N TYR A 1047 -35.71 -32.40 45.17
CA TYR A 1047 -36.68 -31.53 44.44
C TYR A 1047 -38.04 -31.33 45.16
N PRO A 1048 -38.91 -30.40 44.68
CA PRO A 1048 -40.15 -30.86 44.01
C PRO A 1048 -40.62 -29.96 42.83
N THR A 1049 -41.74 -30.34 42.19
CA THR A 1049 -42.25 -29.79 40.92
C THR A 1049 -43.71 -29.28 41.00
N PHE A 1050 -44.14 -28.47 40.01
CA PHE A 1050 -45.54 -28.40 39.52
C PHE A 1050 -45.59 -27.79 38.10
N ALA A 1051 -46.61 -28.14 37.30
CA ALA A 1051 -46.74 -27.68 35.90
C ALA A 1051 -48.21 -27.62 35.41
N ILE A 1052 -48.54 -26.69 34.50
CA ILE A 1052 -49.81 -26.61 33.74
C ILE A 1052 -49.52 -26.11 32.29
N ASN A 1053 -50.42 -26.42 31.35
CA ASN A 1053 -50.37 -26.19 29.88
C ASN A 1053 -51.78 -25.68 29.42
N PRO A 1054 -52.14 -25.43 28.14
CA PRO A 1054 -51.37 -25.15 26.92
C PRO A 1054 -51.95 -23.97 26.05
N ALA A 1055 -51.30 -23.70 24.89
CA ALA A 1055 -51.86 -23.28 23.59
C ALA A 1055 -52.77 -22.03 23.41
N PHE A 1056 -52.47 -21.22 22.38
CA PHE A 1056 -53.47 -20.58 21.51
C PHE A 1056 -52.92 -20.30 20.09
N SER A 1057 -53.81 -20.09 19.11
CA SER A 1057 -53.49 -19.85 17.69
C SER A 1057 -54.12 -18.56 17.17
N SER A 1058 -53.46 -17.87 16.23
CA SER A 1058 -54.11 -16.91 15.33
C SER A 1058 -53.34 -16.75 14.01
N LYS A 1059 -54.04 -16.28 12.96
CA LYS A 1059 -53.56 -16.07 11.57
C LYS A 1059 -53.62 -14.55 11.23
N PRO A 1060 -53.15 -14.10 10.05
CA PRO A 1060 -52.70 -12.71 9.85
C PRO A 1060 -53.80 -11.74 9.39
N PRO A 1061 -53.52 -10.42 9.39
CA PRO A 1061 -54.14 -9.43 8.51
C PRO A 1061 -53.36 -9.29 7.18
N SER A 1062 -53.97 -8.63 6.18
CA SER A 1062 -53.39 -8.41 4.84
C SER A 1062 -54.05 -7.19 4.14
N VAL A 1063 -53.50 -6.80 2.98
CA VAL A 1063 -54.08 -5.87 1.95
C VAL A 1063 -53.82 -4.36 2.13
N PHE A 1064 -53.68 -3.70 0.95
CA PHE A 1064 -53.34 -2.31 0.57
C PHE A 1064 -51.83 -2.02 0.42
N GLY A 1065 -51.28 -1.49 -0.69
CA GLY A 1065 -51.82 -0.89 -1.93
C GLY A 1065 -51.20 0.51 -2.15
N THR A 1066 -50.88 1.03 -3.35
CA THR A 1066 -51.01 0.53 -4.74
C THR A 1066 -50.28 1.45 -5.75
N ILE A 1067 -49.67 0.87 -6.82
CA ILE A 1067 -49.46 1.43 -8.19
C ILE A 1067 -48.35 2.51 -8.43
N MET A 1068 -47.81 2.51 -9.67
CA MET A 1068 -46.83 3.38 -10.35
C MET A 1068 -45.31 3.11 -10.08
N GLY A 1069 -44.44 3.01 -11.09
CA GLY A 1069 -44.69 2.85 -12.54
C GLY A 1069 -43.45 2.98 -13.45
N GLN A 1070 -43.36 2.12 -14.49
CA GLN A 1070 -42.60 2.22 -15.77
C GLN A 1070 -41.07 2.50 -15.77
N GLY A 1071 -40.25 1.86 -16.62
CA GLY A 1071 -40.48 0.72 -17.53
C GLY A 1071 -39.45 0.58 -18.68
N MET A 1072 -39.47 -0.57 -19.37
CA MET A 1072 -38.88 -0.85 -20.72
C MET A 1072 -37.33 -0.84 -20.83
N ASN A 1073 -36.62 -1.61 -21.68
CA ASN A 1073 -36.84 -2.80 -22.55
C ASN A 1073 -35.43 -3.40 -22.83
N GLY A 1074 -35.16 -4.65 -23.23
CA GLY A 1074 -35.91 -5.91 -23.49
C GLY A 1074 -34.92 -7.10 -23.37
N GLN A 1075 -35.30 -8.38 -23.19
CA GLN A 1075 -35.73 -9.35 -24.23
C GLN A 1075 -34.83 -9.35 -25.49
N GLY A 1076 -34.26 -10.47 -25.98
CA GLY A 1076 -34.26 -11.91 -25.61
C GLY A 1076 -33.17 -12.63 -26.45
N THR A 1077 -33.02 -13.95 -26.59
CA THR A 1077 -33.68 -15.19 -26.08
C THR A 1077 -32.76 -16.39 -26.47
N LYS A 1078 -32.52 -17.42 -25.62
CA LYS A 1078 -33.10 -18.81 -25.67
C LYS A 1078 -32.87 -19.63 -26.97
N ILE A 1079 -32.66 -20.97 -27.03
CA ILE A 1079 -32.52 -22.08 -26.04
C ILE A 1079 -32.07 -23.41 -26.77
N TYR A 1080 -31.22 -24.26 -26.15
CA TYR A 1080 -31.15 -25.77 -26.24
C TYR A 1080 -30.94 -26.43 -27.62
N SER A 1081 -30.82 -27.77 -27.80
CA SER A 1081 -30.07 -28.85 -27.07
C SER A 1081 -30.12 -30.18 -27.86
N ASN A 1082 -29.06 -30.99 -27.79
CA ASN A 1082 -29.03 -32.47 -27.77
C ASN A 1082 -29.75 -33.36 -28.83
N ASP A 1083 -28.90 -34.20 -29.48
CA ASP A 1083 -28.99 -35.68 -29.54
C ASP A 1083 -29.74 -36.49 -30.63
N ILE A 1084 -29.04 -37.59 -31.00
CA ILE A 1084 -29.49 -38.93 -31.49
C ILE A 1084 -29.52 -39.25 -33.02
N TYR A 1085 -28.97 -40.45 -33.32
CA TYR A 1085 -28.88 -41.24 -34.57
C TYR A 1085 -30.24 -41.93 -34.93
N THR A 1086 -30.47 -42.78 -35.95
CA THR A 1086 -29.68 -43.60 -36.91
C THR A 1086 -30.26 -43.42 -38.35
N ASP A 1087 -29.98 -44.14 -39.46
CA ASP A 1087 -29.22 -45.36 -39.87
C ASP A 1087 -28.38 -45.02 -41.16
N GLU A 1088 -27.83 -45.86 -42.06
CA GLU A 1088 -27.85 -47.32 -42.31
C GLU A 1088 -26.53 -47.78 -43.04
N ASP A 1089 -26.44 -49.06 -43.45
CA ASP A 1089 -25.43 -49.70 -44.34
C ASP A 1089 -23.99 -50.08 -43.86
N SER A 1090 -23.93 -51.28 -43.26
CA SER A 1090 -23.00 -52.40 -43.58
C SER A 1090 -21.46 -52.36 -43.31
N ASP A 1091 -21.00 -53.32 -42.51
CA ASP A 1091 -19.60 -53.78 -42.31
C ASP A 1091 -19.35 -55.06 -43.17
N PRO A 1092 -18.09 -55.45 -43.50
CA PRO A 1092 -17.47 -56.49 -42.67
C PRO A 1092 -15.93 -56.44 -42.51
N ALA A 1093 -15.48 -56.44 -41.24
CA ALA A 1093 -14.37 -57.27 -40.71
C ALA A 1093 -12.88 -56.94 -41.10
N VAL A 1094 -11.84 -57.18 -40.27
CA VAL A 1094 -11.74 -57.66 -38.86
C VAL A 1094 -10.35 -57.30 -38.24
N TYR A 1095 -10.36 -56.88 -36.96
CA TYR A 1095 -9.30 -56.89 -35.91
C TYR A 1095 -7.80 -56.61 -36.18
N LYS A 1096 -7.30 -55.63 -35.41
CA LYS A 1096 -6.04 -55.58 -34.62
C LYS A 1096 -4.68 -55.95 -35.24
N ALA A 1097 -3.75 -55.00 -35.13
CA ALA A 1097 -2.76 -55.07 -34.04
C ALA A 1097 -3.06 -53.93 -33.05
#